data_AF-A0A972YAX4-F1
#
_entry.id   AF-A0A972YAX4-F1
#
_cell.length_a   1.000
_cell.length_b   1.000
_cell.length_c   1.000
_cell.angle_alpha   90.00
_cell.angle_beta   90.00
_cell.angle_gamma   90.00
#
_symmetry.space_group_name_H-M   'P 1'
#
loop_
_entity.id
_entity.type
_entity.pdbx_description
1 polymer ?
#
loop_
_entity_poly.entity_id
_entity_poly.type
_entity_poly.pdbx_seq_one_letter_code
_entity_poly.pdbx_strand_id
1 'polypeptide(L)'
;MSNFSFLENEFAVLQAQSIKAESNVLDDPEISAIYSRKALENSIKFVYRVDEDLDEKIIFDPSENLNSYLKNTDFQDILPTYLLDELHYIRKVGNIATHDSSQSISNKESLYANKCLYKFQRWIVEVYSDYKISGDYEVLKRPQTLKEDKQDVIKQTNEDLKLLEKNEYLVKELKKLQDALDLKTPEEKQKKKQTLIKVKDIDEKTTRKNLIDLELKDVGFDVDNFKNKKELEYKLILEDGSFGYADYVLWNDDIPIAVIEAKRTSVNVTKGKHQAQVYANALKKKFGVEVLIFVTNGHVIEYKNELYPFRAIHSFFPKNEILRALNKLEAIKINKPSTFRINDDITDRYYQHRAITSVLKNYEAKQTRALLVMATGSGKTRVAASITDILLKASWVRKVLFLADRKELVKQARKNFDKFLSETSVNLVEEKDLQNRMHFGTYETVHNLIRKNKYNSGFFDLIIVDEAHRSIYKKYTAIFEYFDSLVLGLTATPTDEIHRNTYDFFQTDFEEPTDSYTLNQAIEDKYLVNFEAFEIDLGIVSRGIKYSELSSDEKEEFEDKFENEFDEDTKDDEKNIEAKEINKRILNKDTNEKVLEHLFEYGLHIQDGNKIGKTIIFAKNQIHAEYIKEIFDLKYPKISDTAQIIHSEIAHVDSLMDDFKNPSRNPYIAISVDMLDTGIDVPEILNLVFFKTIKSKTKFWQMIGRGTRLCPNVFGDGVDKNSFKIFDFCQNFTYFDVITEGLKTSANKSLKERLFLKRVKLLMSLDKSDLKNSIQEIVKQQILCINAKEYYVKKHKPLIQELQNNSFEYINDDLLNDISTISQYIEDPNDFEVQRFEMLILNTQENILNEKNNDKNIKDLKEKASILRTRDIKDVNEKKDFINTIIKDTFEFTNINEIEKIKTNISSLANLALKKKEKIVKTIFVDKVINVREIDSSSHIKNASIQTEAQKVIEEYLKKLHKLKDLEQSPLITQGDIDHLKAFIFNLQENIDNKINENYDFDNLIKGIINSSSKELANTILDNFISQNKYSTKQIEVMNKVKNIVFGKQYLNIKNSVQNINDLLGNDNHPISNIYDSLNENEQDEVISVIKLIEKIDDKDYISNNYEITKDNNLLVAEEKVEYS
;
A
#
# COMPACT_ATOMS: atom_id res chain seq x y z
N MET A 1 -43.37 -46.49 -8.03
CA MET A 1 -43.37 -45.83 -9.36
C MET A 1 -42.03 -45.15 -9.55
N SER A 2 -41.62 -44.90 -10.79
CA SER A 2 -40.37 -44.17 -11.07
C SER A 2 -40.52 -42.70 -10.72
N ASN A 3 -39.43 -42.02 -10.32
CA ASN A 3 -39.44 -40.55 -10.26
C ASN A 3 -39.69 -39.95 -11.64
N PHE A 4 -39.42 -40.67 -12.73
CA PHE A 4 -39.64 -40.24 -14.11
C PHE A 4 -41.02 -40.66 -14.66
N SER A 5 -41.93 -41.16 -13.83
CA SER A 5 -43.28 -41.54 -14.25
C SER A 5 -44.11 -40.34 -14.73
N PHE A 6 -43.76 -39.10 -14.36
CA PHE A 6 -44.42 -37.90 -14.90
C PHE A 6 -44.22 -37.69 -16.41
N LEU A 7 -43.29 -38.42 -17.04
CA LEU A 7 -43.04 -38.37 -18.47
C LEU A 7 -43.95 -39.34 -19.27
N GLU A 8 -44.68 -40.26 -18.62
CA GLU A 8 -45.45 -41.35 -19.26
C GLU A 8 -46.46 -40.88 -20.33
N ASN A 9 -47.05 -39.70 -20.15
CA ASN A 9 -48.12 -39.20 -21.02
C ASN A 9 -47.56 -38.40 -22.20
N GLU A 10 -47.08 -37.20 -21.92
CA GLU A 10 -46.74 -36.18 -22.92
C GLU A 10 -45.27 -36.23 -23.39
N PHE A 11 -44.41 -37.01 -22.72
CA PHE A 11 -42.96 -37.01 -22.98
C PHE A 11 -42.37 -38.42 -22.94
N ALA A 12 -43.14 -39.44 -23.34
CA ALA A 12 -42.77 -40.86 -23.20
C ALA A 12 -41.41 -41.20 -23.87
N VAL A 13 -41.06 -40.49 -24.94
CA VAL A 13 -39.77 -40.63 -25.66
C VAL A 13 -38.55 -40.29 -24.77
N LEU A 14 -38.71 -39.41 -23.77
CA LEU A 14 -37.65 -39.03 -22.82
C LEU A 14 -37.53 -39.97 -21.62
N GLN A 15 -38.50 -40.88 -21.44
CA GLN A 15 -38.67 -41.63 -20.21
C GLN A 15 -37.79 -42.88 -20.12
N ALA A 16 -37.69 -43.65 -21.20
CA ALA A 16 -37.12 -44.99 -21.17
C ALA A 16 -35.68 -45.03 -20.61
N GLN A 17 -34.83 -44.11 -21.05
CA GLN A 17 -33.43 -44.04 -20.60
C GLN A 17 -33.31 -43.48 -19.18
N SER A 18 -34.23 -42.61 -18.77
CA SER A 18 -34.28 -42.02 -17.43
C SER A 18 -34.68 -43.07 -16.37
N ILE A 19 -35.60 -43.98 -16.71
CA ILE A 19 -35.96 -45.13 -15.85
C ILE A 19 -34.79 -46.10 -15.71
N LYS A 20 -34.09 -46.40 -16.81
CA LYS A 20 -32.89 -47.26 -16.77
C LYS A 20 -31.75 -46.63 -15.98
N ALA A 21 -31.59 -45.30 -16.09
CA ALA A 21 -30.64 -44.57 -15.27
C ALA A 21 -31.01 -44.71 -13.78
N GLU A 22 -32.28 -44.48 -13.43
CA GLU A 22 -32.80 -44.57 -12.06
C GLU A 22 -32.66 -45.97 -11.46
N SER A 23 -32.99 -47.03 -12.21
CA SER A 23 -32.95 -48.41 -11.72
C SER A 23 -31.54 -48.86 -11.35
N ASN A 24 -30.52 -48.27 -11.96
CA ASN A 24 -29.12 -48.64 -11.73
C ASN A 24 -28.39 -47.71 -10.74
N VAL A 25 -29.01 -46.63 -10.24
CA VAL A 25 -28.33 -45.57 -9.44
C VAL A 25 -27.52 -46.11 -8.25
N LEU A 26 -28.03 -47.11 -7.56
CA LEU A 26 -27.39 -47.69 -6.37
C LEU A 26 -26.68 -49.02 -6.64
N ASP A 27 -27.11 -49.74 -7.67
CA ASP A 27 -26.65 -51.11 -7.97
C ASP A 27 -25.48 -51.11 -8.96
N ASP A 28 -25.52 -50.25 -9.97
CA ASP A 28 -24.44 -50.04 -10.94
C ASP A 28 -24.32 -48.55 -11.32
N PRO A 29 -23.54 -47.78 -10.54
CA PRO A 29 -23.37 -46.33 -10.72
C PRO A 29 -22.84 -45.94 -12.10
N GLU A 30 -22.06 -46.81 -12.74
CA GLU A 30 -21.45 -46.55 -14.04
C GLU A 30 -22.48 -46.72 -15.16
N ILE A 31 -23.26 -47.80 -15.14
CA ILE A 31 -24.37 -48.01 -16.08
C ILE A 31 -25.42 -46.90 -15.91
N SER A 32 -25.73 -46.52 -14.67
CA SER A 32 -26.63 -45.41 -14.37
C SER A 32 -26.13 -44.07 -14.94
N ALA A 33 -24.84 -43.80 -14.87
CA ALA A 33 -24.22 -42.60 -15.44
C ALA A 33 -24.26 -42.58 -16.97
N ILE A 34 -24.05 -43.72 -17.63
CA ILE A 34 -24.16 -43.87 -19.10
C ILE A 34 -25.59 -43.54 -19.55
N TYR A 35 -26.58 -44.16 -18.91
CA TYR A 35 -27.98 -43.89 -19.22
C TYR A 35 -28.41 -42.47 -18.87
N SER A 36 -27.87 -41.87 -17.79
CA SER A 36 -28.16 -40.47 -17.43
C SER A 36 -27.66 -39.49 -18.49
N ARG A 37 -26.46 -39.73 -19.05
CA ARG A 37 -25.90 -38.92 -20.14
C ARG A 37 -26.71 -39.06 -21.43
N LYS A 38 -27.13 -40.29 -21.75
CA LYS A 38 -27.97 -40.56 -22.92
C LYS A 38 -29.35 -39.91 -22.80
N ALA A 39 -29.97 -39.98 -21.62
CA ALA A 39 -31.23 -39.31 -21.33
C ALA A 39 -31.10 -37.78 -21.43
N LEU A 40 -30.02 -37.20 -20.89
CA LEU A 40 -29.72 -35.77 -21.03
C LEU A 40 -29.62 -35.34 -22.49
N GLU A 41 -28.89 -36.08 -23.31
CA GLU A 41 -28.70 -35.75 -24.73
C GLU A 41 -30.03 -35.78 -25.49
N ASN A 42 -30.87 -36.78 -25.24
CA ASN A 42 -32.21 -36.85 -25.83
C ASN A 42 -33.09 -35.68 -25.37
N SER A 43 -33.02 -35.29 -24.09
CA SER A 43 -33.76 -34.15 -23.54
C SER A 43 -33.32 -32.80 -24.12
N ILE A 44 -32.03 -32.60 -24.35
CA ILE A 44 -31.52 -31.38 -25.01
C ILE A 44 -31.95 -31.33 -26.48
N LYS A 45 -31.79 -32.45 -27.21
CA LYS A 45 -32.24 -32.55 -28.61
C LYS A 45 -33.74 -32.29 -28.76
N PHE A 46 -34.55 -32.66 -27.76
CA PHE A 46 -35.97 -32.32 -27.72
C PHE A 46 -36.19 -30.80 -27.58
N VAL A 47 -35.50 -30.14 -26.64
CA VAL A 47 -35.62 -28.69 -26.41
C VAL A 47 -35.25 -27.90 -27.68
N TYR A 48 -34.16 -28.26 -28.35
CA TYR A 48 -33.75 -27.63 -29.63
C TYR A 48 -34.75 -27.76 -30.77
N ARG A 49 -35.69 -28.71 -30.70
CA ARG A 49 -36.73 -28.91 -31.74
C ARG A 49 -38.04 -28.21 -31.43
N VAL A 50 -38.30 -27.93 -30.15
CA VAL A 50 -39.61 -27.45 -29.66
C VAL A 50 -39.56 -25.99 -29.22
N ASP A 51 -38.36 -25.48 -28.94
CA ASP A 51 -38.13 -24.10 -28.54
C ASP A 51 -37.84 -23.20 -29.74
N GLU A 52 -38.61 -22.14 -29.89
CA GLU A 52 -38.51 -21.19 -31.00
C GLU A 52 -37.31 -20.25 -30.88
N ASP A 53 -36.74 -20.12 -29.67
CA ASP A 53 -35.54 -19.32 -29.42
C ASP A 53 -34.26 -20.08 -29.84
N LEU A 54 -34.37 -21.34 -30.30
CA LEU A 54 -33.23 -22.19 -30.67
C LEU A 54 -33.29 -22.63 -32.14
N ASP A 55 -32.13 -22.63 -32.81
CA ASP A 55 -32.03 -23.17 -34.18
C ASP A 55 -31.90 -24.70 -34.17
N GLU A 56 -32.95 -25.39 -34.63
CA GLU A 56 -32.97 -26.85 -34.74
C GLU A 56 -31.88 -27.41 -35.67
N LYS A 57 -31.30 -26.60 -36.57
CA LYS A 57 -30.22 -27.05 -37.47
C LYS A 57 -28.97 -27.46 -36.72
N ILE A 58 -28.74 -26.91 -35.52
CA ILE A 58 -27.57 -27.20 -34.68
C ILE A 58 -27.49 -28.68 -34.31
N ILE A 59 -28.63 -29.35 -34.11
CA ILE A 59 -28.64 -30.79 -33.75
C ILE A 59 -28.50 -31.73 -34.94
N PHE A 60 -28.54 -31.20 -36.17
CA PHE A 60 -28.32 -31.95 -37.41
C PHE A 60 -26.91 -31.77 -37.98
N ASP A 61 -26.09 -30.90 -37.38
CA ASP A 61 -24.68 -30.73 -37.74
C ASP A 61 -23.86 -31.92 -37.21
N PRO A 62 -23.20 -32.71 -38.08
CA PRO A 62 -22.39 -33.86 -37.67
C PRO A 62 -21.15 -33.50 -36.84
N SER A 63 -20.73 -32.23 -36.84
CA SER A 63 -19.60 -31.73 -36.07
C SER A 63 -19.95 -31.37 -34.63
N GLU A 64 -21.25 -31.24 -34.32
CA GLU A 64 -21.73 -30.84 -33.01
C GLU A 64 -22.00 -32.03 -32.10
N ASN A 65 -21.73 -31.84 -30.80
CA ASN A 65 -21.91 -32.87 -29.78
C ASN A 65 -22.53 -32.30 -28.51
N LEU A 66 -22.80 -33.16 -27.52
CA LEU A 66 -23.43 -32.78 -26.25
C LEU A 66 -22.73 -31.59 -25.54
N ASN A 67 -21.42 -31.42 -25.68
CA ASN A 67 -20.71 -30.27 -25.13
C ASN A 67 -21.05 -28.98 -25.89
N SER A 68 -21.15 -29.05 -27.21
CA SER A 68 -21.48 -27.91 -28.06
C SER A 68 -22.89 -27.42 -27.82
N TYR A 69 -23.86 -28.33 -27.72
CA TYR A 69 -25.25 -27.97 -27.40
C TYR A 69 -25.35 -27.21 -26.06
N LEU A 70 -24.59 -27.63 -25.05
CA LEU A 70 -24.54 -26.94 -23.76
C LEU A 70 -23.79 -25.59 -23.78
N LYS A 71 -22.95 -25.34 -24.79
CA LYS A 71 -22.13 -24.12 -24.93
C LYS A 71 -22.77 -23.05 -25.80
N ASN A 72 -23.82 -23.38 -26.54
CA ASN A 72 -24.57 -22.43 -27.35
C ASN A 72 -25.22 -21.38 -26.44
N THR A 73 -25.03 -20.10 -26.77
CA THR A 73 -25.50 -18.96 -25.97
C THR A 73 -27.01 -18.93 -25.86
N ASP A 74 -27.72 -19.18 -26.95
CA ASP A 74 -29.19 -19.14 -26.99
C ASP A 74 -29.79 -20.24 -26.08
N PHE A 75 -29.16 -21.42 -26.03
CA PHE A 75 -29.53 -22.49 -25.11
C PHE A 75 -29.23 -22.17 -23.64
N GLN A 76 -28.15 -21.44 -23.36
CA GLN A 76 -27.83 -20.97 -22.00
C GLN A 76 -28.82 -19.91 -21.52
N ASP A 77 -29.27 -19.03 -22.42
CA ASP A 77 -30.14 -17.91 -22.10
C ASP A 77 -31.57 -18.33 -21.75
N ILE A 78 -32.05 -19.45 -22.30
CA ILE A 78 -33.37 -19.99 -21.94
C ILE A 78 -33.38 -20.79 -20.62
N LEU A 79 -32.20 -21.15 -20.09
CA LEU A 79 -32.05 -21.96 -18.90
C LEU A 79 -31.83 -21.13 -17.63
N PRO A 80 -32.40 -21.54 -16.49
CA PRO A 80 -31.94 -21.08 -15.18
C PRO A 80 -30.45 -21.40 -14.95
N THR A 81 -29.69 -20.44 -14.41
CA THR A 81 -28.23 -20.54 -14.21
C THR A 81 -27.80 -21.79 -13.43
N TYR A 82 -28.60 -22.25 -12.47
CA TYR A 82 -28.31 -23.44 -11.67
C TYR A 82 -28.41 -24.76 -12.45
N LEU A 83 -29.23 -24.82 -13.51
CA LEU A 83 -29.38 -26.04 -14.31
C LEU A 83 -28.14 -26.27 -15.16
N LEU A 84 -27.50 -25.21 -15.68
CA LEU A 84 -26.36 -25.34 -16.60
C LEU A 84 -25.19 -26.11 -15.97
N ASP A 85 -24.82 -25.77 -14.73
CA ASP A 85 -23.79 -26.48 -13.96
C ASP A 85 -24.18 -27.94 -13.68
N GLU A 86 -25.46 -28.19 -13.41
CA GLU A 86 -26.02 -29.53 -13.20
C GLU A 86 -26.02 -30.38 -14.48
N LEU A 87 -26.26 -29.79 -15.66
CA LEU A 87 -26.15 -30.50 -16.95
C LEU A 87 -24.68 -30.82 -17.28
N HIS A 88 -23.77 -29.90 -16.99
CA HIS A 88 -22.34 -30.15 -17.13
C HIS A 88 -21.84 -31.24 -16.17
N TYR A 89 -22.43 -31.37 -14.99
CA TYR A 89 -22.14 -32.45 -14.06
C TYR A 89 -22.54 -33.82 -14.64
N ILE A 90 -23.77 -33.98 -15.15
CA ILE A 90 -24.23 -35.23 -15.78
C ILE A 90 -23.32 -35.62 -16.96
N ARG A 91 -22.96 -34.65 -17.81
CA ARG A 91 -22.04 -34.86 -18.93
C ARG A 91 -20.67 -35.38 -18.45
N LYS A 92 -20.08 -34.76 -17.42
CA LYS A 92 -18.77 -35.16 -16.89
C LYS A 92 -18.80 -36.56 -16.31
N VAL A 93 -19.79 -36.86 -15.46
CA VAL A 93 -19.94 -38.19 -14.84
C VAL A 93 -20.20 -39.26 -15.89
N GLY A 94 -21.06 -39.01 -16.88
CA GLY A 94 -21.29 -39.95 -17.97
C GLY A 94 -20.08 -40.13 -18.90
N ASN A 95 -19.28 -39.09 -19.13
CA ASN A 95 -18.04 -39.20 -19.90
C ASN A 95 -17.01 -40.08 -19.19
N ILE A 96 -16.86 -39.94 -17.87
CA ILE A 96 -16.02 -40.81 -17.05
C ILE A 96 -16.50 -42.25 -17.18
N ALA A 97 -17.81 -42.50 -17.06
CA ALA A 97 -18.40 -43.83 -17.18
C ALA A 97 -18.13 -44.50 -18.54
N THR A 98 -18.10 -43.70 -19.61
CA THR A 98 -18.04 -44.18 -21.00
C THR A 98 -16.61 -44.32 -21.54
N HIS A 99 -15.69 -43.44 -21.13
CA HIS A 99 -14.37 -43.29 -21.77
C HIS A 99 -13.17 -43.49 -20.83
N ASP A 100 -13.36 -43.49 -19.52
CA ASP A 100 -12.28 -43.60 -18.55
C ASP A 100 -12.41 -44.88 -17.71
N SER A 101 -11.62 -45.89 -18.04
CA SER A 101 -11.61 -47.17 -17.32
C SER A 101 -10.82 -47.14 -16.01
N SER A 102 -10.18 -46.01 -15.68
CA SER A 102 -9.32 -45.85 -14.50
C SER A 102 -10.02 -45.20 -13.30
N GLN A 103 -11.17 -44.56 -13.50
CA GLN A 103 -11.96 -43.89 -12.45
C GLN A 103 -13.33 -44.57 -12.29
N SER A 104 -13.60 -45.08 -11.08
CA SER A 104 -14.89 -45.64 -10.71
C SER A 104 -15.85 -44.56 -10.22
N ILE A 105 -17.11 -44.60 -10.65
CA ILE A 105 -18.15 -43.66 -10.22
C ILE A 105 -18.78 -44.14 -8.92
N SER A 106 -18.88 -43.28 -7.91
CA SER A 106 -19.53 -43.62 -6.65
C SER A 106 -21.06 -43.56 -6.74
N ASN A 107 -21.76 -44.32 -5.89
CA ASN A 107 -23.22 -44.25 -5.75
C ASN A 107 -23.71 -42.81 -5.47
N LYS A 108 -22.91 -41.99 -4.79
CA LYS A 108 -23.24 -40.59 -4.50
C LYS A 108 -23.20 -39.73 -5.77
N GLU A 109 -22.20 -39.95 -6.62
CA GLU A 109 -22.02 -39.20 -7.86
C GLU A 109 -23.08 -39.57 -8.89
N SER A 110 -23.38 -40.86 -9.02
CA SER A 110 -24.46 -41.37 -9.87
C SER A 110 -25.83 -40.88 -9.40
N LEU A 111 -26.12 -40.95 -8.09
CA LEU A 111 -27.36 -40.41 -7.53
C LEU A 111 -27.52 -38.92 -7.76
N TYR A 112 -26.44 -38.14 -7.65
CA TYR A 112 -26.49 -36.71 -7.92
C TYR A 112 -26.73 -36.43 -9.41
N ALA A 113 -26.08 -37.16 -10.32
CA ALA A 113 -26.35 -37.05 -11.76
C ALA A 113 -27.82 -37.36 -12.09
N ASN A 114 -28.41 -38.38 -11.48
CA ASN A 114 -29.81 -38.73 -11.68
C ASN A 114 -30.77 -37.65 -11.15
N LYS A 115 -30.45 -37.02 -10.00
CA LYS A 115 -31.19 -35.87 -9.46
C LYS A 115 -31.11 -34.64 -10.37
N CYS A 116 -29.95 -34.36 -10.94
CA CYS A 116 -29.77 -33.30 -11.93
C CYS A 116 -30.62 -33.57 -13.18
N LEU A 117 -30.64 -34.81 -13.67
CA LEU A 117 -31.46 -35.21 -14.81
C LEU A 117 -32.95 -35.01 -14.54
N TYR A 118 -33.42 -35.42 -13.36
CA TYR A 118 -34.79 -35.21 -12.91
C TYR A 118 -35.17 -33.72 -12.89
N LYS A 119 -34.30 -32.85 -12.34
CA LYS A 119 -34.55 -31.39 -12.31
C LYS A 119 -34.67 -30.80 -13.71
N PHE A 120 -33.81 -31.22 -14.63
CA PHE A 120 -33.84 -30.75 -16.01
C PHE A 120 -35.11 -31.19 -16.74
N GLN A 121 -35.48 -32.48 -16.66
CA GLN A 121 -36.69 -32.98 -17.30
C GLN A 121 -37.97 -32.43 -16.66
N ARG A 122 -37.94 -32.15 -15.34
CA ARG A 122 -39.00 -31.40 -14.68
C ARG A 122 -39.12 -29.97 -15.23
N TRP A 123 -38.01 -29.27 -15.44
CA TRP A 123 -38.02 -27.95 -16.07
C TRP A 123 -38.62 -27.99 -17.48
N ILE A 124 -38.29 -29.00 -18.29
CA ILE A 124 -38.89 -29.21 -19.62
C ILE A 124 -40.42 -29.29 -19.49
N VAL A 125 -40.95 -30.16 -18.62
CA VAL A 125 -42.39 -30.31 -18.45
C VAL A 125 -43.03 -29.02 -17.92
N GLU A 126 -42.41 -28.35 -16.96
CA GLU A 126 -42.93 -27.11 -16.38
C GLU A 126 -42.98 -25.95 -17.39
N VAL A 127 -42.06 -25.90 -18.36
CA VAL A 127 -42.02 -24.87 -19.41
C VAL A 127 -42.93 -25.22 -20.57
N TYR A 128 -42.86 -26.45 -21.10
CA TYR A 128 -43.52 -26.82 -22.36
C TYR A 128 -44.87 -27.52 -22.20
N SER A 129 -45.32 -27.81 -20.96
CA SER A 129 -46.62 -28.42 -20.65
C SER A 129 -47.40 -27.67 -19.55
N ASP A 130 -48.68 -28.00 -19.40
CA ASP A 130 -49.55 -27.61 -18.28
C ASP A 130 -49.49 -28.58 -17.10
N TYR A 131 -48.81 -29.72 -17.27
CA TYR A 131 -48.67 -30.72 -16.24
C TYR A 131 -47.84 -30.20 -15.05
N LYS A 132 -48.49 -30.09 -13.88
CA LYS A 132 -47.82 -29.69 -12.64
C LYS A 132 -47.26 -30.92 -11.93
N ILE A 133 -45.93 -31.01 -11.90
CA ILE A 133 -45.22 -32.05 -11.17
C ILE A 133 -45.25 -31.71 -9.67
N SER A 134 -45.80 -32.62 -8.86
CA SER A 134 -45.81 -32.53 -7.41
C SER A 134 -44.91 -33.60 -6.80
N GLY A 135 -44.09 -33.22 -5.82
CA GLY A 135 -43.08 -34.09 -5.20
C GLY A 135 -41.63 -33.73 -5.55
N ASP A 136 -40.71 -34.27 -4.77
CA ASP A 136 -39.27 -34.18 -4.97
C ASP A 136 -38.70 -35.55 -5.35
N TYR A 137 -37.46 -35.58 -5.83
CA TYR A 137 -36.78 -36.84 -6.18
C TYR A 137 -36.59 -37.73 -4.94
N GLU A 138 -37.21 -38.91 -4.93
CA GLU A 138 -37.08 -39.92 -3.88
C GLU A 138 -36.15 -41.06 -4.29
N VAL A 139 -35.31 -41.53 -3.37
CA VAL A 139 -34.41 -42.65 -3.66
C VAL A 139 -35.18 -43.96 -3.56
N LEU A 140 -35.54 -44.55 -4.70
CA LEU A 140 -36.28 -45.81 -4.77
C LEU A 140 -35.35 -47.01 -4.52
N LYS A 141 -35.71 -47.90 -3.60
CA LYS A 141 -35.07 -49.21 -3.46
C LYS A 141 -35.84 -50.23 -4.31
N ARG A 142 -35.31 -50.62 -5.47
CA ARG A 142 -35.87 -51.68 -6.32
C ARG A 142 -35.11 -53.00 -6.12
N PRO A 143 -35.70 -54.16 -6.46
CA PRO A 143 -34.98 -55.44 -6.45
C PRO A 143 -33.83 -55.40 -7.46
N GLN A 144 -32.71 -56.07 -7.14
CA GLN A 144 -31.52 -56.16 -8.00
C GLN A 144 -31.89 -56.45 -9.46
N THR A 145 -31.58 -55.51 -10.34
CA THR A 145 -31.63 -55.74 -11.79
C THR A 145 -30.48 -56.68 -12.19
N LEU A 146 -30.73 -57.56 -13.17
CA LEU A 146 -29.69 -58.43 -13.75
C LEU A 146 -28.51 -57.55 -14.22
N LYS A 147 -27.27 -57.90 -13.84
CA LYS A 147 -26.07 -57.17 -14.26
C LYS A 147 -25.95 -57.17 -15.78
N GLU A 148 -26.09 -56.01 -16.40
CA GLU A 148 -25.84 -55.80 -17.83
C GLU A 148 -24.33 -55.63 -18.06
N ASP A 149 -23.78 -56.14 -19.17
CA ASP A 149 -22.37 -55.94 -19.51
C ASP A 149 -22.14 -54.50 -19.97
N LYS A 150 -21.23 -53.77 -19.31
CA LYS A 150 -20.87 -52.38 -19.62
C LYS A 150 -20.50 -52.18 -21.09
N GLN A 151 -19.79 -53.11 -21.72
CA GLN A 151 -19.42 -52.98 -23.14
C GLN A 151 -20.62 -53.13 -24.06
N ASP A 152 -21.57 -54.00 -23.71
CA ASP A 152 -22.79 -54.19 -24.47
C ASP A 152 -23.75 -53.01 -24.28
N VAL A 153 -23.83 -52.44 -23.07
CA VAL A 153 -24.60 -51.20 -22.80
C VAL A 153 -24.03 -50.03 -23.61
N ILE A 154 -22.71 -49.85 -23.66
CA ILE A 154 -22.06 -48.79 -24.44
C ILE A 154 -22.28 -49.01 -25.94
N LYS A 155 -22.16 -50.25 -26.44
CA LYS A 155 -22.45 -50.56 -27.86
C LYS A 155 -23.92 -50.30 -28.18
N GLN A 156 -24.84 -50.79 -27.37
CA GLN A 156 -26.28 -50.62 -27.56
C GLN A 156 -26.68 -49.14 -27.48
N THR A 157 -26.18 -48.35 -26.53
CA THR A 157 -26.48 -46.91 -26.46
C THR A 157 -25.90 -46.12 -27.63
N ASN A 158 -24.72 -46.50 -28.15
CA ASN A 158 -24.12 -45.88 -29.33
C ASN A 158 -24.83 -46.30 -30.63
N GLU A 159 -25.30 -47.54 -30.72
CA GLU A 159 -26.13 -48.02 -31.82
C GLU A 159 -27.51 -47.36 -31.79
N ASP A 160 -28.14 -47.26 -30.61
CA ASP A 160 -29.40 -46.54 -30.40
C ASP A 160 -29.27 -45.04 -30.72
N LEU A 161 -28.13 -44.41 -30.45
CA LEU A 161 -27.81 -43.03 -30.87
C LEU A 161 -27.80 -42.89 -32.39
N LYS A 162 -27.06 -43.77 -33.08
CA LYS A 162 -26.97 -43.81 -34.55
C LYS A 162 -28.29 -44.19 -35.21
N LEU A 163 -29.10 -45.03 -34.56
CA LEU A 163 -30.43 -45.40 -35.01
C LEU A 163 -31.42 -44.25 -34.78
N LEU A 164 -31.30 -43.48 -33.69
CA LEU A 164 -32.11 -42.27 -33.42
C LEU A 164 -31.91 -41.20 -34.50
N GLU A 165 -30.69 -41.05 -35.00
CA GLU A 165 -30.34 -40.13 -36.09
C GLU A 165 -30.87 -40.59 -37.46
N LYS A 166 -31.07 -41.91 -37.64
CA LYS A 166 -31.60 -42.52 -38.88
C LYS A 166 -33.10 -42.83 -38.85
N ASN A 167 -33.74 -42.87 -37.69
CA ASN A 167 -35.14 -43.30 -37.55
C ASN A 167 -36.13 -42.18 -37.93
N GLU A 168 -36.55 -42.17 -39.20
CA GLU A 168 -37.73 -41.42 -39.67
C GLU A 168 -38.99 -41.71 -38.83
N TYR A 169 -39.08 -42.89 -38.20
CA TYR A 169 -40.18 -43.27 -37.32
C TYR A 169 -40.23 -42.41 -36.05
N LEU A 170 -39.10 -42.21 -35.36
CA LEU A 170 -39.01 -41.35 -34.18
C LEU A 170 -39.12 -39.87 -34.55
N VAL A 171 -38.64 -39.47 -35.73
CA VAL A 171 -38.90 -38.12 -36.28
C VAL A 171 -40.40 -37.92 -36.52
N LYS A 172 -41.10 -38.91 -37.07
CA LYS A 172 -42.57 -38.90 -37.20
C LYS A 172 -43.29 -38.94 -35.86
N GLU A 173 -42.78 -39.67 -34.88
CA GLU A 173 -43.38 -39.80 -33.55
C GLU A 173 -43.17 -38.53 -32.71
N LEU A 174 -41.99 -37.91 -32.78
CA LEU A 174 -41.69 -36.61 -32.19
C LEU A 174 -42.44 -35.47 -32.88
N LYS A 175 -42.63 -35.54 -34.21
CA LYS A 175 -43.45 -34.58 -34.96
C LYS A 175 -44.94 -34.75 -34.68
N LYS A 176 -45.42 -35.99 -34.50
CA LYS A 176 -46.77 -36.27 -33.98
C LYS A 176 -46.95 -35.78 -32.54
N LEU A 177 -45.93 -35.91 -31.69
CA LEU A 177 -45.94 -35.32 -30.35
C LEU A 177 -45.99 -33.79 -30.42
N GLN A 178 -45.20 -33.18 -31.32
CA GLN A 178 -45.20 -31.74 -31.57
C GLN A 178 -46.55 -31.22 -32.08
N ASP A 179 -47.24 -32.01 -32.92
CA ASP A 179 -48.57 -31.71 -33.47
C ASP A 179 -49.73 -32.06 -32.51
N ALA A 180 -49.52 -32.98 -31.55
CA ALA A 180 -50.54 -33.45 -30.59
C ALA A 180 -50.46 -32.77 -29.21
N LEU A 181 -49.32 -32.17 -28.88
CA LEU A 181 -49.18 -31.29 -27.73
C LEU A 181 -49.87 -29.96 -28.10
N ASP A 182 -50.87 -29.55 -27.32
CA ASP A 182 -51.34 -28.16 -27.28
C ASP A 182 -50.20 -27.29 -26.71
N LEU A 183 -49.14 -27.11 -27.51
CA LEU A 183 -47.95 -26.39 -27.12
C LEU A 183 -48.36 -24.95 -26.83
N LYS A 184 -47.98 -24.51 -25.63
CA LYS A 184 -48.19 -23.15 -25.17
C LYS A 184 -47.73 -22.13 -26.19
N THR A 185 -48.40 -21.00 -26.22
CA THR A 185 -47.99 -19.91 -27.09
C THR A 185 -46.55 -19.47 -26.75
N PRO A 186 -45.81 -18.92 -27.73
CA PRO A 186 -44.44 -18.47 -27.51
C PRO A 186 -44.32 -17.50 -26.33
N GLU A 187 -45.32 -16.64 -26.16
CA GLU A 187 -45.43 -15.67 -25.06
C GLU A 187 -45.58 -16.33 -23.68
N GLU A 188 -46.35 -17.43 -23.58
CA GLU A 188 -46.53 -18.18 -22.33
C GLU A 188 -45.25 -18.95 -21.95
N LYS A 189 -44.56 -19.53 -22.94
CA LYS A 189 -43.24 -20.17 -22.75
C LYS A 189 -42.23 -19.14 -22.24
N GLN A 190 -42.10 -17.99 -22.89
CA GLN A 190 -41.19 -16.91 -22.45
C GLN A 190 -41.51 -16.40 -21.05
N LYS A 191 -42.79 -16.19 -20.72
CA LYS A 191 -43.19 -15.75 -19.37
C LYS A 191 -42.82 -16.77 -18.30
N LYS A 192 -42.98 -18.07 -18.56
CA LYS A 192 -42.56 -19.14 -17.64
C LYS A 192 -41.04 -19.26 -17.54
N LYS A 193 -40.30 -19.19 -18.66
CA LYS A 193 -38.83 -19.14 -18.65
C LYS A 193 -38.34 -17.98 -17.78
N GLN A 194 -38.85 -16.76 -18.00
CA GLN A 194 -38.49 -15.59 -17.19
C GLN A 194 -38.89 -15.72 -15.71
N THR A 195 -40.01 -16.39 -15.41
CA THR A 195 -40.44 -16.65 -14.02
C THR A 195 -39.52 -17.68 -13.35
N LEU A 196 -39.08 -18.71 -14.07
CA LEU A 196 -38.23 -19.79 -13.57
C LEU A 196 -36.74 -19.40 -13.53
N ILE A 197 -36.26 -18.55 -14.45
CA ILE A 197 -34.92 -17.93 -14.43
C ILE A 197 -34.77 -17.05 -13.18
N LYS A 198 -35.85 -16.37 -12.75
CA LYS A 198 -35.88 -15.63 -11.48
C LYS A 198 -35.92 -16.52 -10.23
N VAL A 199 -36.14 -17.83 -10.38
CA VAL A 199 -36.19 -18.79 -9.26
C VAL A 199 -34.96 -19.71 -9.29
N LYS A 200 -33.85 -19.22 -8.71
CA LYS A 200 -33.14 -19.86 -7.59
C LYS A 200 -31.97 -18.97 -7.15
N ASP A 201 -32.32 -18.01 -6.30
CA ASP A 201 -31.42 -17.63 -5.20
C ASP A 201 -30.91 -18.90 -4.52
N ILE A 202 -29.61 -18.97 -4.25
CA ILE A 202 -29.11 -19.85 -3.19
C ILE A 202 -29.87 -19.41 -1.93
N ASP A 203 -30.74 -20.27 -1.41
CA ASP A 203 -31.47 -19.95 -0.20
C ASP A 203 -30.47 -19.70 0.94
N GLU A 204 -30.91 -18.98 1.98
CA GLU A 204 -30.00 -18.56 3.05
C GLU A 204 -29.37 -19.75 3.75
N LYS A 205 -30.08 -20.88 3.81
CA LYS A 205 -29.61 -22.15 4.34
C LYS A 205 -28.47 -22.75 3.51
N THR A 206 -28.56 -22.71 2.19
CA THR A 206 -27.49 -23.19 1.30
C THR A 206 -26.32 -22.21 1.27
N THR A 207 -26.58 -20.91 1.40
CA THR A 207 -25.53 -19.87 1.55
C THR A 207 -24.72 -20.12 2.83
N ARG A 208 -25.41 -20.36 3.95
CA ARG A 208 -24.83 -20.76 5.23
C ARG A 208 -23.94 -21.99 5.07
N LYS A 209 -24.49 -23.09 4.55
CA LYS A 209 -23.79 -24.37 4.44
C LYS A 209 -22.58 -24.36 3.48
N ASN A 210 -22.70 -23.70 2.34
CA ASN A 210 -21.70 -23.82 1.26
C ASN A 210 -20.64 -22.71 1.28
N LEU A 211 -20.87 -21.60 2.01
CA LEU A 211 -19.94 -20.47 2.05
C LEU A 211 -19.56 -20.12 3.49
N ILE A 212 -20.54 -19.81 4.34
CA ILE A 212 -20.28 -19.30 5.70
C ILE A 212 -19.69 -20.39 6.61
N ASP A 213 -20.25 -21.60 6.57
CA ASP A 213 -19.78 -22.76 7.34
C ASP A 213 -18.35 -23.16 6.93
N LEU A 214 -17.99 -23.03 5.66
CA LEU A 214 -16.62 -23.28 5.19
C LEU A 214 -15.64 -22.23 5.72
N GLU A 215 -15.99 -20.94 5.62
CA GLU A 215 -15.14 -19.86 6.16
C GLU A 215 -14.99 -19.95 7.69
N LEU A 216 -16.04 -20.36 8.42
CA LEU A 216 -15.96 -20.61 9.87
C LEU A 216 -15.08 -21.82 10.22
N LYS A 217 -15.14 -22.88 9.41
CA LYS A 217 -14.29 -24.06 9.56
C LYS A 217 -12.81 -23.73 9.29
N ASP A 218 -12.54 -22.91 8.28
CA ASP A 218 -11.18 -22.48 7.92
C ASP A 218 -10.50 -21.69 9.06
N VAL A 219 -11.26 -20.94 9.86
CA VAL A 219 -10.75 -20.21 11.03
C VAL A 219 -10.82 -21.02 12.34
N GLY A 220 -11.15 -22.31 12.24
CA GLY A 220 -11.03 -23.29 13.32
C GLY A 220 -12.30 -23.57 14.12
N PHE A 221 -13.49 -23.15 13.68
CA PHE A 221 -14.74 -23.51 14.34
C PHE A 221 -15.24 -24.91 13.93
N ASP A 222 -15.78 -25.65 14.91
CA ASP A 222 -16.34 -26.99 14.74
C ASP A 222 -17.81 -26.93 14.29
N VAL A 223 -18.01 -26.51 13.04
CA VAL A 223 -19.34 -26.24 12.46
C VAL A 223 -20.23 -27.49 12.41
N ASP A 224 -19.61 -28.67 12.28
CA ASP A 224 -20.30 -29.96 12.23
C ASP A 224 -21.08 -30.26 13.53
N ASN A 225 -20.73 -29.62 14.66
CA ASN A 225 -21.37 -29.78 15.97
C ASN A 225 -22.19 -28.58 16.47
N PHE A 226 -22.30 -27.49 15.70
CA PHE A 226 -22.96 -26.24 16.14
C PHE A 226 -24.39 -26.41 16.65
N LYS A 227 -25.17 -27.30 16.05
CA LYS A 227 -26.55 -27.56 16.51
C LYS A 227 -26.60 -28.18 17.90
N ASN A 228 -25.62 -29.01 18.24
CA ASN A 228 -25.56 -29.69 19.53
C ASN A 228 -25.01 -28.79 20.64
N LYS A 229 -24.28 -27.74 20.27
CA LYS A 229 -23.59 -26.82 21.18
C LYS A 229 -24.25 -25.42 21.28
N LYS A 230 -25.44 -25.25 20.70
CA LYS A 230 -26.29 -24.03 20.72
C LYS A 230 -25.77 -22.86 19.87
N GLU A 231 -24.85 -23.08 18.95
CA GLU A 231 -24.30 -22.04 18.09
C GLU A 231 -25.22 -21.69 16.92
N LEU A 232 -26.16 -22.54 16.51
CA LEU A 232 -26.96 -22.32 15.28
C LEU A 232 -28.44 -22.11 15.58
N GLU A 233 -29.06 -21.10 14.94
CA GLU A 233 -30.47 -20.73 15.11
C GLU A 233 -30.86 -20.52 16.58
N TYR A 234 -30.01 -19.77 17.31
CA TYR A 234 -30.17 -19.56 18.75
C TYR A 234 -31.33 -18.61 19.04
N LYS A 235 -32.29 -19.09 19.85
CA LYS A 235 -33.50 -18.36 20.22
C LYS A 235 -33.20 -17.29 21.27
N LEU A 236 -33.61 -16.05 20.98
CA LEU A 236 -33.45 -14.86 21.81
C LEU A 236 -34.80 -14.26 22.17
N ILE A 237 -34.88 -13.63 23.34
CA ILE A 237 -36.00 -12.75 23.72
C ILE A 237 -35.52 -11.33 23.48
N LEU A 238 -36.27 -10.58 22.66
CA LEU A 238 -35.95 -9.21 22.28
C LEU A 238 -36.51 -8.22 23.30
N GLU A 239 -36.12 -6.94 23.20
CA GLU A 239 -36.51 -5.92 24.19
C GLU A 239 -38.01 -5.64 24.22
N ASP A 240 -38.71 -5.83 23.10
CA ASP A 240 -40.16 -5.71 22.97
C ASP A 240 -40.93 -6.96 23.45
N GLY A 241 -40.22 -7.97 23.97
CA GLY A 241 -40.79 -9.24 24.42
C GLY A 241 -41.04 -10.26 23.30
N SER A 242 -40.74 -9.91 22.04
CA SER A 242 -40.84 -10.85 20.92
C SER A 242 -39.66 -11.84 20.89
N PHE A 243 -39.77 -12.89 20.08
CA PHE A 243 -38.70 -13.86 19.89
C PHE A 243 -37.93 -13.61 18.59
N GLY A 244 -36.60 -13.63 18.69
CA GLY A 244 -35.68 -13.62 17.55
C GLY A 244 -34.87 -14.91 17.45
N TYR A 245 -34.29 -15.18 16.28
CA TYR A 245 -33.37 -16.30 16.07
C TYR A 245 -32.12 -15.76 15.39
N ALA A 246 -30.99 -15.83 16.11
CA ALA A 246 -29.69 -15.49 15.53
C ALA A 246 -29.17 -16.68 14.72
N ASP A 247 -28.68 -16.43 13.50
CA ASP A 247 -28.16 -17.50 12.64
C ASP A 247 -27.01 -18.25 13.30
N TYR A 248 -26.02 -17.50 13.79
CA TYR A 248 -24.94 -18.04 14.60
C TYR A 248 -24.72 -17.22 15.87
N VAL A 249 -24.47 -17.90 16.98
CA VAL A 249 -23.90 -17.33 18.20
C VAL A 249 -22.65 -18.13 18.53
N LEU A 250 -21.50 -17.46 18.52
CA LEU A 250 -20.23 -18.09 18.88
C LEU A 250 -20.03 -17.98 20.39
N TRP A 251 -19.60 -19.08 21.01
CA TRP A 251 -19.49 -19.18 22.46
C TRP A 251 -18.03 -19.41 22.92
N ASN A 252 -17.71 -18.85 24.08
CA ASN A 252 -16.61 -19.31 24.91
C ASN A 252 -17.20 -19.98 26.16
N ASP A 253 -17.29 -21.31 26.11
CA ASP A 253 -18.03 -22.11 27.08
C ASP A 253 -19.50 -21.67 27.12
N ASP A 254 -19.99 -21.13 28.22
CA ASP A 254 -21.37 -20.63 28.35
C ASP A 254 -21.52 -19.11 28.12
N ILE A 255 -20.45 -18.42 27.72
CA ILE A 255 -20.43 -16.97 27.50
C ILE A 255 -20.48 -16.67 26.00
N PRO A 256 -21.46 -15.89 25.50
CA PRO A 256 -21.51 -15.53 24.09
C PRO A 256 -20.40 -14.52 23.80
N ILE A 257 -19.67 -14.72 22.71
CA ILE A 257 -18.54 -13.85 22.31
C ILE A 257 -18.79 -13.13 20.98
N ALA A 258 -19.62 -13.70 20.10
CA ALA A 258 -20.02 -13.06 18.85
C ALA A 258 -21.38 -13.54 18.37
N VAL A 259 -22.04 -12.71 17.56
CA VAL A 259 -23.22 -13.06 16.79
C VAL A 259 -22.95 -12.86 15.30
N ILE A 260 -23.40 -13.79 14.46
CA ILE A 260 -23.29 -13.70 13.01
C ILE A 260 -24.71 -13.75 12.44
N GLU A 261 -25.07 -12.72 11.68
CA GLU A 261 -26.31 -12.69 10.91
C GLU A 261 -26.01 -13.00 9.44
N ALA A 262 -26.64 -14.04 8.92
CA ALA A 262 -26.50 -14.45 7.54
C ALA A 262 -27.60 -13.83 6.67
N LYS A 263 -27.27 -13.64 5.40
CA LYS A 263 -28.22 -13.33 4.33
C LYS A 263 -27.91 -14.21 3.13
N ARG A 264 -28.89 -14.35 2.25
CA ARG A 264 -28.68 -14.96 0.94
C ARG A 264 -27.57 -14.24 0.18
N THR A 265 -26.80 -14.97 -0.63
CA THR A 265 -25.68 -14.40 -1.41
C THR A 265 -26.08 -13.22 -2.29
N SER A 266 -27.28 -13.24 -2.87
CA SER A 266 -27.83 -12.16 -3.70
C SER A 266 -28.27 -10.91 -2.92
N VAL A 267 -28.35 -10.99 -1.59
CA VAL A 267 -28.83 -9.91 -0.73
C VAL A 267 -27.66 -9.13 -0.16
N ASN A 268 -27.75 -7.80 -0.23
CA ASN A 268 -26.78 -6.91 0.41
C ASN A 268 -26.83 -7.07 1.94
N VAL A 269 -25.65 -7.24 2.55
CA VAL A 269 -25.45 -7.45 4.00
C VAL A 269 -26.04 -6.34 4.87
N THR A 270 -26.24 -5.13 4.32
CA THR A 270 -26.88 -4.00 5.01
C THR A 270 -28.26 -4.35 5.56
N LYS A 271 -29.03 -5.21 4.88
CA LYS A 271 -30.35 -5.65 5.38
C LYS A 271 -30.28 -6.41 6.70
N GLY A 272 -29.14 -7.05 7.02
CA GLY A 272 -28.94 -7.78 8.28
C GLY A 272 -28.39 -6.93 9.44
N LYS A 273 -27.89 -5.72 9.20
CA LYS A 273 -27.18 -4.91 10.20
C LYS A 273 -28.01 -4.58 11.44
N HIS A 274 -29.25 -4.14 11.23
CA HIS A 274 -30.16 -3.82 12.33
C HIS A 274 -30.51 -5.07 13.14
N GLN A 275 -30.82 -6.17 12.45
CA GLN A 275 -31.16 -7.46 13.07
C GLN A 275 -30.01 -7.99 13.94
N ALA A 276 -28.79 -8.01 13.41
CA ALA A 276 -27.59 -8.41 14.14
C ALA A 276 -27.36 -7.56 15.39
N GLN A 277 -27.61 -6.24 15.31
CA GLN A 277 -27.51 -5.34 16.46
C GLN A 277 -28.55 -5.63 17.54
N VAL A 278 -29.80 -5.89 17.16
CA VAL A 278 -30.87 -6.25 18.10
C VAL A 278 -30.52 -7.55 18.82
N TYR A 279 -30.00 -8.54 18.10
CA TYR A 279 -29.57 -9.82 18.69
C TYR A 279 -28.37 -9.66 19.62
N ALA A 280 -27.38 -8.85 19.23
CA ALA A 280 -26.24 -8.53 20.07
C ALA A 280 -26.68 -7.86 21.39
N ASN A 281 -27.60 -6.90 21.33
CA ASN A 281 -28.13 -6.22 22.51
C ASN A 281 -28.91 -7.17 23.42
N ALA A 282 -29.70 -8.08 22.85
CA ALA A 282 -30.41 -9.11 23.61
C ALA A 282 -29.45 -10.06 24.35
N LEU A 283 -28.36 -10.47 23.69
CA LEU A 283 -27.29 -11.26 24.31
C LEU A 283 -26.59 -10.48 25.42
N LYS A 284 -26.21 -9.22 25.16
CA LYS A 284 -25.58 -8.33 26.15
C LYS A 284 -26.45 -8.14 27.38
N LYS A 285 -27.75 -7.91 27.21
CA LYS A 285 -28.71 -7.77 28.31
C LYS A 285 -28.89 -9.06 29.12
N LYS A 286 -28.92 -10.22 28.44
CA LYS A 286 -29.12 -11.53 29.09
C LYS A 286 -27.89 -12.01 29.86
N PHE A 287 -26.68 -11.80 29.32
CA PHE A 287 -25.45 -12.36 29.85
C PHE A 287 -24.52 -11.33 30.51
N GLY A 288 -24.79 -10.03 30.36
CA GLY A 288 -23.97 -8.96 30.94
C GLY A 288 -22.59 -8.79 30.29
N VAL A 289 -22.41 -9.28 29.06
CA VAL A 289 -21.12 -9.25 28.35
C VAL A 289 -21.25 -8.58 26.98
N GLU A 290 -20.18 -7.94 26.52
CA GLU A 290 -20.10 -7.46 25.14
C GLU A 290 -19.98 -8.61 24.16
N VAL A 291 -20.63 -8.48 23.00
CA VAL A 291 -20.55 -9.46 21.92
C VAL A 291 -20.18 -8.77 20.61
N LEU A 292 -19.29 -9.40 19.84
CA LEU A 292 -18.92 -8.92 18.51
C LEU A 292 -20.05 -9.18 17.51
N ILE A 293 -20.23 -8.30 16.53
CA ILE A 293 -21.34 -8.37 15.57
C ILE A 293 -20.78 -8.58 14.16
N PHE A 294 -21.17 -9.67 13.52
CA PHE A 294 -20.84 -9.95 12.13
C PHE A 294 -22.10 -10.03 11.29
N VAL A 295 -22.03 -9.53 10.06
CA VAL A 295 -23.05 -9.71 9.02
C VAL A 295 -22.39 -10.24 7.77
N THR A 296 -23.01 -11.23 7.11
CA THR A 296 -22.43 -11.84 5.92
C THR A 296 -23.48 -12.35 4.94
N ASN A 297 -23.11 -12.41 3.67
CA ASN A 297 -23.86 -13.12 2.63
C ASN A 297 -23.03 -14.24 1.96
N GLY A 298 -21.91 -14.62 2.58
CA GLY A 298 -20.97 -15.61 2.07
C GLY A 298 -19.93 -15.06 1.06
N HIS A 299 -20.02 -13.80 0.65
CA HIS A 299 -19.00 -13.13 -0.18
C HIS A 299 -18.41 -11.91 0.51
N VAL A 300 -19.27 -11.13 1.16
CA VAL A 300 -18.89 -9.96 1.97
C VAL A 300 -19.11 -10.31 3.43
N ILE A 301 -18.11 -10.02 4.26
CA ILE A 301 -18.19 -10.07 5.71
C ILE A 301 -18.00 -8.65 6.20
N GLU A 302 -18.94 -8.13 6.98
CA GLU A 302 -18.75 -6.90 7.74
C GLU A 302 -18.81 -7.19 9.23
N TYR A 303 -17.99 -6.45 9.98
CA TYR A 303 -17.83 -6.59 11.41
C TYR A 303 -18.02 -5.23 12.09
N LYS A 304 -18.70 -5.25 13.23
CA LYS A 304 -18.90 -4.12 14.13
C LYS A 304 -18.61 -4.53 15.57
N ASN A 305 -18.15 -3.55 16.35
CA ASN A 305 -18.16 -3.62 17.80
C ASN A 305 -18.83 -2.37 18.40
N GLU A 306 -18.79 -2.23 19.72
CA GLU A 306 -19.43 -1.10 20.41
C GLU A 306 -18.79 0.26 20.06
N LEU A 307 -17.49 0.29 19.75
CA LEU A 307 -16.73 1.53 19.54
C LEU A 307 -16.69 1.96 18.08
N TYR A 308 -16.52 0.99 17.17
CA TYR A 308 -16.29 1.20 15.75
C TYR A 308 -17.48 0.68 14.94
N PRO A 309 -17.91 1.42 13.89
CA PRO A 309 -19.03 1.03 13.05
C PRO A 309 -18.74 -0.24 12.23
N PHE A 310 -19.77 -0.71 11.51
CA PHE A 310 -19.62 -1.78 10.54
C PHE A 310 -18.56 -1.42 9.50
N ARG A 311 -17.62 -2.35 9.29
CA ARG A 311 -16.57 -2.26 8.29
C ARG A 311 -16.31 -3.62 7.69
N ALA A 312 -15.92 -3.62 6.42
CA ALA A 312 -15.62 -4.84 5.69
C ALA A 312 -14.33 -5.50 6.22
N ILE A 313 -14.36 -6.81 6.37
CA ILE A 313 -13.20 -7.65 6.70
C ILE A 313 -13.12 -8.81 5.69
N HIS A 314 -11.95 -9.41 5.55
CA HIS A 314 -11.73 -10.44 4.53
C HIS A 314 -12.03 -11.87 5.00
N SER A 315 -11.98 -12.11 6.32
CA SER A 315 -12.20 -13.41 6.96
C SER A 315 -12.79 -13.22 8.36
N PHE A 316 -13.51 -14.23 8.87
CA PHE A 316 -13.92 -14.27 10.27
C PHE A 316 -12.71 -14.35 11.22
N PHE A 317 -12.94 -13.99 12.48
CA PHE A 317 -11.89 -14.06 13.50
C PHE A 317 -11.93 -15.44 14.17
N PRO A 318 -10.78 -16.13 14.29
CA PRO A 318 -10.63 -17.27 15.19
C PRO A 318 -11.06 -16.95 16.63
N LYS A 319 -11.47 -17.96 17.39
CA LYS A 319 -11.98 -17.79 18.77
C LYS A 319 -11.05 -16.98 19.68
N ASN A 320 -9.74 -17.25 19.65
CA ASN A 320 -8.74 -16.51 20.43
C ASN A 320 -8.61 -15.03 20.00
N GLU A 321 -8.81 -14.72 18.73
CA GLU A 321 -8.80 -13.36 18.18
C GLU A 321 -10.07 -12.58 18.59
N ILE A 322 -11.24 -13.25 18.60
CA ILE A 322 -12.49 -12.66 19.13
C ILE A 322 -12.30 -12.28 20.60
N LEU A 323 -11.77 -13.19 21.43
CA LEU A 323 -11.52 -12.94 22.84
C LEU A 323 -10.54 -11.78 23.03
N ARG A 324 -9.48 -11.71 22.22
CA ARG A 324 -8.52 -10.62 22.25
C ARG A 324 -9.16 -9.28 21.86
N ALA A 325 -10.01 -9.25 20.84
CA ALA A 325 -10.73 -8.06 20.44
C ALA A 325 -11.70 -7.58 21.55
N LEU A 326 -12.39 -8.49 22.24
CA LEU A 326 -13.23 -8.15 23.39
C LEU A 326 -12.41 -7.58 24.56
N ASN A 327 -11.29 -8.21 24.90
CA ASN A 327 -10.37 -7.69 25.94
C ASN A 327 -9.84 -6.30 25.59
N LYS A 328 -9.53 -6.06 24.31
CA LYS A 328 -9.12 -4.75 23.80
C LYS A 328 -10.23 -3.71 23.97
N LEU A 329 -11.51 -4.06 23.73
CA LEU A 329 -12.63 -3.13 23.94
C LEU A 329 -12.75 -2.70 25.40
N GLU A 330 -12.64 -3.66 26.32
CA GLU A 330 -12.65 -3.35 27.76
C GLU A 330 -11.45 -2.49 28.15
N ALA A 331 -10.26 -2.78 27.62
CA ALA A 331 -9.08 -1.95 27.84
C ALA A 331 -9.25 -0.52 27.31
N ILE A 332 -9.91 -0.31 26.16
CA ILE A 332 -10.17 1.04 25.62
C ILE A 332 -11.13 1.84 26.51
N LYS A 333 -12.07 1.19 27.19
CA LYS A 333 -13.00 1.87 28.12
C LYS A 333 -12.29 2.36 29.38
N ILE A 334 -11.31 1.60 29.86
CA ILE A 334 -10.64 1.83 31.15
C ILE A 334 -9.36 2.67 30.98
N ASN A 335 -8.53 2.30 30.01
CA ASN A 335 -7.19 2.85 29.83
C ASN A 335 -7.19 3.91 28.74
N LYS A 336 -6.65 5.10 29.05
CA LYS A 336 -6.32 6.15 28.08
C LYS A 336 -4.81 6.13 27.81
N PRO A 337 -4.34 5.61 26.67
CA PRO A 337 -2.91 5.51 26.36
C PRO A 337 -2.13 6.80 26.55
N SER A 338 -2.72 7.96 26.23
CA SER A 338 -2.09 9.29 26.39
C SER A 338 -1.76 9.66 27.83
N THR A 339 -2.35 8.97 28.82
CA THR A 339 -2.08 9.18 30.26
C THR A 339 -0.94 8.32 30.80
N PHE A 340 -0.44 7.36 30.01
CA PHE A 340 0.69 6.53 30.41
C PHE A 340 1.99 7.32 30.25
N ARG A 341 2.90 7.16 31.22
CA ARG A 341 4.22 7.78 31.14
C ARG A 341 5.02 7.22 29.96
N ILE A 342 5.49 8.12 29.10
CA ILE A 342 6.41 7.81 28.00
C ILE A 342 7.76 7.40 28.61
N ASN A 343 8.36 6.33 28.10
CA ASN A 343 9.65 5.86 28.58
C ASN A 343 10.79 6.69 27.98
N ASP A 344 11.43 7.50 28.81
CA ASP A 344 12.54 8.39 28.42
C ASP A 344 13.75 7.61 27.86
N ASP A 345 13.95 6.35 28.29
CA ASP A 345 15.01 5.47 27.76
C ASP A 345 14.77 5.11 26.28
N ILE A 346 13.51 5.09 25.85
CA ILE A 346 13.12 4.82 24.45
C ILE A 346 13.12 6.12 23.67
N THR A 347 12.49 7.18 24.20
CA THR A 347 12.38 8.50 23.56
C THR A 347 12.55 9.61 24.58
N ASP A 348 13.60 10.39 24.41
CA ASP A 348 14.07 11.41 25.36
C ASP A 348 13.84 12.84 24.87
N ARG A 349 13.34 13.03 23.64
CA ARG A 349 13.24 14.34 23.01
C ARG A 349 11.81 14.86 23.02
N TYR A 350 11.68 16.15 23.27
CA TYR A 350 10.40 16.85 23.42
C TYR A 350 9.42 16.60 22.25
N TYR A 351 9.90 16.72 20.99
CA TYR A 351 9.06 16.52 19.80
C TYR A 351 8.63 15.06 19.65
N GLN A 352 9.41 14.10 20.16
CA GLN A 352 9.03 12.68 20.17
C GLN A 352 7.85 12.49 21.11
N HIS A 353 7.93 13.04 22.33
CA HIS A 353 6.83 13.01 23.31
C HIS A 353 5.56 13.65 22.75
N ARG A 354 5.69 14.82 22.10
CA ARG A 354 4.58 15.48 21.40
C ARG A 354 3.97 14.58 20.33
N ALA A 355 4.77 14.07 19.39
CA ALA A 355 4.30 13.23 18.28
C ALA A 355 3.65 11.93 18.78
N ILE A 356 4.23 11.28 19.79
CA ILE A 356 3.65 10.10 20.45
C ILE A 356 2.27 10.46 21.01
N THR A 357 2.19 11.54 21.79
CA THR A 357 0.94 12.00 22.41
C THR A 357 -0.13 12.33 21.36
N SER A 358 0.24 13.00 20.27
CA SER A 358 -0.66 13.30 19.14
C SER A 358 -1.27 12.03 18.54
N VAL A 359 -0.44 11.00 18.29
CA VAL A 359 -0.92 9.70 17.78
C VAL A 359 -1.83 8.99 18.77
N LEU A 360 -1.46 8.95 20.06
CA LEU A 360 -2.27 8.30 21.09
C LEU A 360 -3.63 8.99 21.25
N LYS A 361 -3.66 10.32 21.29
CA LYS A 361 -4.92 11.11 21.33
C LYS A 361 -5.76 10.89 20.07
N ASN A 362 -5.14 10.75 18.90
CA ASN A 362 -5.84 10.44 17.66
C ASN A 362 -6.54 9.07 17.72
N TYR A 363 -5.85 8.05 18.24
CA TYR A 363 -6.45 6.73 18.47
C TYR A 363 -7.55 6.75 19.54
N GLU A 364 -7.38 7.53 20.61
CA GLU A 364 -8.42 7.78 21.62
C GLU A 364 -9.65 8.50 21.04
N ALA A 365 -9.46 9.34 20.03
CA ALA A 365 -10.54 9.95 19.26
C ALA A 365 -11.23 8.98 18.28
N LYS A 366 -10.96 7.67 18.40
CA LYS A 366 -11.49 6.59 17.56
C LYS A 366 -11.07 6.66 16.09
N GLN A 367 -10.04 7.45 15.77
CA GLN A 367 -9.38 7.33 14.48
C GLN A 367 -8.54 6.05 14.48
N THR A 368 -8.52 5.32 13.37
CA THR A 368 -7.74 4.07 13.30
C THR A 368 -6.40 4.26 12.62
N ARG A 369 -6.12 5.48 12.14
CA ARG A 369 -4.99 5.77 11.25
C ARG A 369 -4.32 7.06 11.66
N ALA A 370 -3.01 7.06 11.65
CA ALA A 370 -2.18 8.21 11.95
C ALA A 370 -1.00 8.28 11.00
N LEU A 371 -0.61 9.50 10.61
CA LEU A 371 0.55 9.77 9.75
C LEU A 371 1.51 10.69 10.47
N LEU A 372 2.76 10.24 10.64
CA LEU A 372 3.86 11.04 11.16
C LEU A 372 4.85 11.37 10.04
N VAL A 373 5.08 12.66 9.84
CA VAL A 373 6.09 13.16 8.91
C VAL A 373 7.29 13.63 9.71
N MET A 374 8.39 12.88 9.68
CA MET A 374 9.55 13.15 10.52
C MET A 374 10.85 13.10 9.72
N ALA A 375 11.70 14.12 9.87
CA ALA A 375 13.01 14.20 9.22
C ALA A 375 13.83 12.91 9.38
N THR A 376 14.63 12.57 8.36
CA THR A 376 15.57 11.44 8.47
C THR A 376 16.55 11.69 9.62
N GLY A 377 16.78 10.70 10.48
CA GLY A 377 17.65 10.84 11.67
C GLY A 377 16.95 11.37 12.93
N SER A 378 15.69 11.82 12.87
CA SER A 378 14.94 12.30 14.05
C SER A 378 14.39 11.22 14.98
N GLY A 379 14.63 9.93 14.69
CA GLY A 379 14.23 8.82 15.56
C GLY A 379 12.84 8.22 15.30
N LYS A 380 12.37 8.20 14.04
CA LYS A 380 11.11 7.53 13.62
C LYS A 380 10.89 6.15 14.25
N THR A 381 11.90 5.29 14.18
CA THR A 381 11.82 3.92 14.74
C THR A 381 11.71 3.91 16.27
N ARG A 382 12.35 4.86 16.98
CA ARG A 382 12.23 5.02 18.44
C ARG A 382 10.81 5.47 18.82
N VAL A 383 10.26 6.44 18.11
CA VAL A 383 8.86 6.90 18.28
C VAL A 383 7.88 5.75 18.07
N ALA A 384 8.06 4.96 17.01
CA ALA A 384 7.22 3.80 16.72
C ALA A 384 7.29 2.73 17.83
N ALA A 385 8.49 2.46 18.35
CA ALA A 385 8.69 1.56 19.49
C ALA A 385 8.02 2.09 20.76
N SER A 386 8.12 3.40 21.05
CA SER A 386 7.47 4.00 22.23
C SER A 386 5.95 4.02 22.13
N ILE A 387 5.38 4.27 20.94
CA ILE A 387 3.93 4.15 20.72
C ILE A 387 3.50 2.70 20.97
N THR A 388 4.29 1.74 20.49
CA THR A 388 4.03 0.31 20.70
C THR A 388 4.09 -0.07 22.17
N ASP A 389 5.12 0.36 22.91
CA ASP A 389 5.26 0.14 24.36
C ASP A 389 4.03 0.61 25.14
N ILE A 390 3.59 1.84 24.87
CA ILE A 390 2.43 2.43 25.56
C ILE A 390 1.15 1.70 25.21
N LEU A 391 0.93 1.35 23.94
CA LEU A 391 -0.27 0.61 23.52
C LEU A 391 -0.30 -0.82 24.07
N LEU A 392 0.86 -1.46 24.26
CA LEU A 392 0.98 -2.75 24.94
C LEU A 392 0.63 -2.61 26.43
N LYS A 393 1.23 -1.63 27.13
CA LYS A 393 0.95 -1.35 28.55
C LYS A 393 -0.52 -1.00 28.80
N ALA A 394 -1.12 -0.21 27.90
CA ALA A 394 -2.54 0.11 27.94
C ALA A 394 -3.45 -1.08 27.56
N SER A 395 -2.89 -2.21 27.13
CA SER A 395 -3.61 -3.39 26.62
C SER A 395 -4.49 -3.11 25.39
N TRP A 396 -4.15 -2.08 24.61
CA TRP A 396 -4.81 -1.75 23.35
C TRP A 396 -4.27 -2.60 22.18
N VAL A 397 -3.03 -3.09 22.32
CA VAL A 397 -2.30 -3.84 21.30
C VAL A 397 -1.62 -5.04 21.96
N ARG A 398 -1.49 -6.13 21.20
CA ARG A 398 -0.78 -7.36 21.56
C ARG A 398 -0.01 -7.97 20.39
N LYS A 399 -0.50 -7.84 19.16
CA LYS A 399 0.18 -8.29 17.93
C LYS A 399 0.49 -7.11 17.03
N VAL A 400 1.75 -6.94 16.65
CA VAL A 400 2.23 -5.79 15.87
C VAL A 400 2.91 -6.28 14.60
N LEU A 401 2.66 -5.59 13.49
CA LEU A 401 3.36 -5.79 12.23
C LEU A 401 4.11 -4.51 11.85
N PHE A 402 5.42 -4.60 11.66
CA PHE A 402 6.25 -3.56 11.07
C PHE A 402 6.56 -3.90 9.60
N LEU A 403 6.17 -3.01 8.69
CA LEU A 403 6.36 -3.14 7.24
C LEU A 403 7.40 -2.14 6.73
N ALA A 404 8.33 -2.65 5.92
CA ALA A 404 9.29 -1.84 5.17
C ALA A 404 9.54 -2.40 3.77
N ASP A 405 10.02 -1.56 2.85
CA ASP A 405 10.23 -1.93 1.45
C ASP A 405 11.39 -2.93 1.23
N ARG A 406 12.40 -2.92 2.10
CA ARG A 406 13.66 -3.66 1.90
C ARG A 406 14.00 -4.55 3.10
N LYS A 407 14.66 -5.69 2.84
CA LYS A 407 15.09 -6.65 3.87
C LYS A 407 15.99 -6.02 4.95
N GLU A 408 16.90 -5.15 4.55
CA GLU A 408 17.81 -4.47 5.48
C GLU A 408 17.09 -3.51 6.44
N LEU A 409 16.07 -2.79 5.95
CA LEU A 409 15.22 -1.95 6.79
C LEU A 409 14.43 -2.78 7.82
N VAL A 410 13.94 -3.95 7.39
CA VAL A 410 13.24 -4.90 8.27
C VAL A 410 14.17 -5.39 9.38
N LYS A 411 15.40 -5.81 9.05
CA LYS A 411 16.41 -6.24 10.02
C LYS A 411 16.75 -5.11 11.01
N GLN A 412 16.96 -3.89 10.51
CA GLN A 412 17.28 -2.73 11.35
C GLN A 412 16.13 -2.35 12.29
N ALA A 413 14.89 -2.35 11.79
CA ALA A 413 13.72 -2.08 12.60
C ALA A 413 13.57 -3.11 13.72
N ARG A 414 13.71 -4.41 13.41
CA ARG A 414 13.68 -5.49 14.41
C ARG A 414 14.75 -5.28 15.48
N LYS A 415 16.01 -5.10 15.09
CA LYS A 415 17.12 -4.90 16.03
C LYS A 415 16.89 -3.71 16.97
N ASN A 416 16.31 -2.62 16.45
CA ASN A 416 15.94 -1.47 17.27
C ASN A 416 14.81 -1.80 18.24
N PHE A 417 13.75 -2.47 17.79
CA PHE A 417 12.64 -2.86 18.67
C PHE A 417 13.10 -3.84 19.76
N ASP A 418 13.92 -4.84 19.43
CA ASP A 418 14.46 -5.81 20.39
C ASP A 418 15.34 -5.15 21.47
N LYS A 419 15.98 -4.01 21.14
CA LYS A 419 16.76 -3.22 22.10
C LYS A 419 15.88 -2.53 23.14
N PHE A 420 14.69 -2.09 22.75
CA PHE A 420 13.82 -1.25 23.58
C PHE A 420 12.66 -2.01 24.23
N LEU A 421 12.19 -3.09 23.60
CA LEU A 421 11.02 -3.86 24.02
C LEU A 421 11.44 -5.30 24.31
N SER A 422 11.03 -5.83 25.46
CA SER A 422 11.29 -7.23 25.87
C SER A 422 10.32 -8.23 25.25
N GLU A 423 9.70 -7.90 24.13
CA GLU A 423 8.65 -8.70 23.48
C GLU A 423 9.25 -9.67 22.45
N THR A 424 8.65 -10.85 22.31
CA THR A 424 9.06 -11.85 21.30
C THR A 424 8.91 -11.29 19.88
N SER A 425 9.97 -11.35 19.07
CA SER A 425 10.01 -10.78 17.71
C SER A 425 10.47 -11.79 16.65
N VAL A 426 9.94 -11.64 15.43
CA VAL A 426 10.31 -12.46 14.27
C VAL A 426 10.61 -11.60 13.05
N ASN A 427 11.67 -11.95 12.32
CA ASN A 427 11.92 -11.46 10.96
C ASN A 427 11.32 -12.44 9.95
N LEU A 428 10.19 -12.06 9.36
CA LEU A 428 9.41 -12.90 8.43
C LEU A 428 10.16 -13.27 7.15
N VAL A 429 11.25 -12.55 6.84
CA VAL A 429 12.12 -12.82 5.69
C VAL A 429 13.02 -14.02 5.93
N GLU A 430 13.41 -14.25 7.19
CA GLU A 430 14.32 -15.32 7.61
C GLU A 430 13.51 -16.53 8.12
N GLU A 431 12.56 -16.28 9.01
CA GLU A 431 11.80 -17.31 9.73
C GLU A 431 10.32 -16.96 9.80
N LYS A 432 9.43 -17.97 9.82
CA LYS A 432 7.98 -17.78 9.73
C LYS A 432 7.25 -18.29 10.97
N ASP A 433 7.76 -17.97 12.15
CA ASP A 433 7.09 -18.28 13.41
C ASP A 433 6.06 -17.21 13.77
N LEU A 434 4.79 -17.56 13.61
CA LEU A 434 3.65 -16.66 13.82
C LEU A 434 3.22 -16.54 15.29
N GLN A 435 3.86 -17.27 16.22
CA GLN A 435 3.54 -17.18 17.65
C GLN A 435 4.06 -15.87 18.28
N ASN A 436 5.15 -15.32 17.75
CA ASN A 436 5.78 -14.07 18.20
C ASN A 436 4.79 -12.89 18.21
N ARG A 437 4.99 -11.93 19.12
CA ARG A 437 4.10 -10.76 19.24
C ARG A 437 4.43 -9.66 18.23
N MET A 438 5.72 -9.51 17.90
CA MET A 438 6.23 -8.50 16.99
C MET A 438 6.68 -9.14 15.69
N HIS A 439 6.09 -8.73 14.58
CA HIS A 439 6.39 -9.27 13.26
C HIS A 439 7.04 -8.18 12.40
N PHE A 440 8.21 -8.48 11.83
CA PHE A 440 8.93 -7.58 10.94
C PHE A 440 8.99 -8.23 9.55
N GLY A 441 8.49 -7.55 8.51
CA GLY A 441 8.48 -8.14 7.17
C GLY A 441 8.41 -7.13 6.04
N THR A 442 8.76 -7.59 4.84
CA THR A 442 8.51 -6.81 3.62
C THR A 442 7.07 -6.97 3.16
N TYR A 443 6.58 -6.01 2.38
CA TYR A 443 5.24 -6.07 1.77
C TYR A 443 5.00 -7.38 1.02
N GLU A 444 5.98 -7.81 0.22
CA GLU A 444 5.91 -9.07 -0.53
C GLU A 444 5.80 -10.29 0.39
N THR A 445 6.59 -10.31 1.47
CA THR A 445 6.58 -11.42 2.43
C THR A 445 5.22 -11.56 3.09
N VAL A 446 4.65 -10.45 3.57
CA VAL A 446 3.33 -10.42 4.22
C VAL A 446 2.22 -10.76 3.22
N HIS A 447 2.27 -10.19 2.02
CA HIS A 447 1.35 -10.53 0.92
C HIS A 447 1.31 -12.04 0.65
N ASN A 448 2.48 -12.68 0.57
CA ASN A 448 2.59 -14.12 0.35
C ASN A 448 2.07 -14.96 1.54
N LEU A 449 2.20 -14.47 2.77
CA LEU A 449 1.64 -15.12 3.95
C LEU A 449 0.10 -15.03 3.97
N ILE A 450 -0.47 -13.89 3.58
CA ILE A 450 -1.92 -13.72 3.43
C ILE A 450 -2.44 -14.69 2.34
N ARG A 451 -1.80 -14.76 1.17
CA ARG A 451 -2.20 -15.68 0.07
C ARG A 451 -2.17 -17.15 0.47
N LYS A 452 -1.32 -17.52 1.42
CA LYS A 452 -1.22 -18.89 1.97
C LYS A 452 -2.14 -19.14 3.16
N ASN A 453 -3.11 -18.23 3.41
CA ASN A 453 -4.04 -18.26 4.53
C ASN A 453 -3.35 -18.46 5.90
N LYS A 454 -2.16 -17.85 6.07
CA LYS A 454 -1.40 -17.91 7.32
C LYS A 454 -1.80 -16.84 8.33
N TYR A 455 -2.37 -15.75 7.85
CA TYR A 455 -2.96 -14.70 8.67
C TYR A 455 -4.47 -14.67 8.45
N ASN A 456 -5.20 -14.18 9.45
CA ASN A 456 -6.62 -13.86 9.39
C ASN A 456 -6.82 -12.33 9.57
N SER A 457 -8.00 -11.82 9.29
CA SER A 457 -8.28 -10.38 9.34
C SER A 457 -8.13 -9.75 10.72
N GLY A 458 -8.28 -10.53 11.78
CA GLY A 458 -8.15 -10.06 13.16
C GLY A 458 -6.74 -10.27 13.74
N PHE A 459 -5.73 -10.64 12.95
CA PHE A 459 -4.43 -11.10 13.50
C PHE A 459 -3.55 -10.00 14.10
N PHE A 460 -3.50 -8.81 13.51
CA PHE A 460 -2.70 -7.69 14.03
C PHE A 460 -3.57 -6.63 14.67
N ASP A 461 -3.14 -6.05 15.80
CA ASP A 461 -3.82 -4.89 16.39
C ASP A 461 -3.24 -3.57 15.90
N LEU A 462 -1.96 -3.57 15.51
CA LEU A 462 -1.20 -2.41 15.05
C LEU A 462 -0.33 -2.80 13.86
N ILE A 463 -0.40 -1.98 12.81
CA ILE A 463 0.49 -2.04 11.65
C ILE A 463 1.27 -0.73 11.57
N ILE A 464 2.59 -0.84 11.53
CA ILE A 464 3.52 0.27 11.39
C ILE A 464 4.10 0.20 9.98
N VAL A 465 4.06 1.33 9.28
CA VAL A 465 4.45 1.43 7.87
C VAL A 465 5.58 2.43 7.73
N ASP A 466 6.76 1.97 7.37
CA ASP A 466 7.88 2.84 7.03
C ASP A 466 7.78 3.33 5.57
N GLU A 467 8.15 4.58 5.32
CA GLU A 467 8.03 5.25 4.01
C GLU A 467 6.62 5.17 3.40
N ALA A 468 5.61 5.46 4.23
CA ALA A 468 4.19 5.32 3.95
C ALA A 468 3.72 5.92 2.61
N HIS A 469 4.32 7.01 2.13
CA HIS A 469 3.93 7.68 0.89
C HIS A 469 4.20 6.86 -0.40
N ARG A 470 5.13 5.89 -0.37
CA ARG A 470 5.46 5.05 -1.54
C ARG A 470 4.59 3.81 -1.66
N SER A 471 4.25 3.21 -0.53
CA SER A 471 3.84 1.80 -0.49
C SER A 471 2.33 1.59 -0.33
N ILE A 472 1.58 2.68 -0.17
CA ILE A 472 0.13 2.64 0.13
C ILE A 472 -0.75 2.65 -1.15
N TYR A 473 -0.19 2.81 -2.37
CA TYR A 473 -0.98 3.05 -3.60
C TYR A 473 -0.87 2.01 -4.72
N LYS A 474 -0.65 0.73 -4.40
CA LYS A 474 -0.56 -0.35 -5.41
C LYS A 474 -1.19 -1.63 -4.87
N LYS A 475 -0.87 -2.80 -5.45
CA LYS A 475 -1.34 -4.13 -4.98
C LYS A 475 -1.23 -4.38 -3.46
N TYR A 476 -0.37 -3.66 -2.75
CA TYR A 476 -0.16 -3.80 -1.31
C TYR A 476 -1.14 -3.00 -0.44
N THR A 477 -1.95 -2.09 -1.00
CA THR A 477 -3.06 -1.44 -0.27
C THR A 477 -3.98 -2.49 0.36
N ALA A 478 -4.18 -3.61 -0.34
CA ALA A 478 -4.96 -4.74 0.13
C ALA A 478 -4.43 -5.37 1.42
N ILE A 479 -3.14 -5.22 1.76
CA ILE A 479 -2.62 -5.69 3.07
C ILE A 479 -3.29 -4.90 4.20
N PHE A 480 -3.42 -3.58 4.04
CA PHE A 480 -4.02 -2.71 5.05
C PHE A 480 -5.55 -2.81 5.10
N GLU A 481 -6.19 -3.14 3.98
CA GLU A 481 -7.62 -3.46 3.95
C GLU A 481 -7.93 -4.87 4.46
N TYR A 482 -6.92 -5.75 4.51
CA TYR A 482 -7.07 -7.13 4.99
C TYR A 482 -7.21 -7.21 6.51
N PHE A 483 -6.41 -6.41 7.23
CA PHE A 483 -6.32 -6.43 8.68
C PHE A 483 -7.19 -5.35 9.34
N ASP A 484 -7.97 -5.77 10.33
CA ASP A 484 -8.68 -4.87 11.23
C ASP A 484 -7.74 -4.38 12.34
N SER A 485 -6.96 -3.34 12.04
CA SER A 485 -5.86 -2.88 12.89
C SER A 485 -5.74 -1.35 12.93
N LEU A 486 -5.11 -0.83 13.98
CA LEU A 486 -4.58 0.53 13.99
C LEU A 486 -3.43 0.61 12.97
N VAL A 487 -3.31 1.72 12.25
CA VAL A 487 -2.25 1.93 11.27
C VAL A 487 -1.46 3.20 11.63
N LEU A 488 -0.14 3.05 11.71
CA LEU A 488 0.81 4.15 11.91
C LEU A 488 1.69 4.27 10.67
N GLY A 489 1.53 5.35 9.92
CA GLY A 489 2.39 5.71 8.82
C GLY A 489 3.56 6.57 9.29
N LEU A 490 4.77 6.23 8.87
CA LEU A 490 5.98 7.00 9.09
C LEU A 490 6.55 7.40 7.74
N THR A 491 6.92 8.67 7.55
CA THR A 491 7.64 9.09 6.34
C THR A 491 8.59 10.24 6.64
N ALA A 492 9.66 10.33 5.86
CA ALA A 492 10.58 11.46 5.87
C ALA A 492 10.25 12.51 4.79
N THR A 493 9.28 12.21 3.94
CA THR A 493 8.95 13.05 2.78
C THR A 493 8.19 14.30 3.24
N PRO A 494 8.59 15.49 2.78
CA PRO A 494 7.85 16.73 3.04
C PRO A 494 6.35 16.60 2.72
N THR A 495 5.52 17.34 3.45
CA THR A 495 4.06 17.22 3.40
C THR A 495 3.45 17.57 2.04
N ASP A 496 4.02 18.55 1.34
CA ASP A 496 3.64 19.02 -0.01
C ASP A 496 3.88 17.97 -1.10
N GLU A 497 4.84 17.08 -0.89
CA GLU A 497 5.21 16.02 -1.84
C GLU A 497 4.42 14.72 -1.62
N ILE A 498 3.68 14.65 -0.52
CA ILE A 498 2.84 13.50 -0.23
C ILE A 498 1.55 13.62 -1.05
N HIS A 499 1.26 12.58 -1.84
CA HIS A 499 0.03 12.56 -2.64
C HIS A 499 -1.21 12.71 -1.75
N ARG A 500 -2.21 13.46 -2.22
CA ARG A 500 -3.51 13.65 -1.53
C ARG A 500 -4.13 12.33 -1.06
N ASN A 501 -4.06 11.30 -1.89
CA ASN A 501 -4.58 9.98 -1.55
C ASN A 501 -3.95 9.38 -0.28
N THR A 502 -2.69 9.75 0.07
CA THR A 502 -1.99 9.41 1.32
C THR A 502 -2.70 9.98 2.52
N TYR A 503 -3.02 11.26 2.47
CA TYR A 503 -3.80 11.93 3.51
C TYR A 503 -5.19 11.29 3.63
N ASP A 504 -5.86 11.03 2.50
CA ASP A 504 -7.17 10.36 2.50
C ASP A 504 -7.12 8.97 3.15
N PHE A 505 -6.08 8.18 2.83
CA PHE A 505 -5.87 6.86 3.44
C PHE A 505 -5.65 6.95 4.94
N PHE A 506 -4.90 7.95 5.42
CA PHE A 506 -4.64 8.16 6.85
C PHE A 506 -5.71 8.96 7.57
N GLN A 507 -6.80 9.33 6.90
CA GLN A 507 -7.93 10.06 7.49
C GLN A 507 -7.51 11.43 8.03
N THR A 508 -6.59 12.08 7.32
CA THR A 508 -6.05 13.41 7.64
C THR A 508 -6.37 14.38 6.52
N ASP A 509 -6.49 15.67 6.84
CA ASP A 509 -6.65 16.71 5.82
C ASP A 509 -5.39 16.86 4.96
N PHE A 510 -5.57 17.38 3.74
CA PHE A 510 -4.46 17.52 2.78
C PHE A 510 -3.37 18.44 3.36
N GLU A 511 -2.11 17.96 3.35
CA GLU A 511 -0.94 18.62 3.94
C GLU A 511 -0.97 18.77 5.48
N GLU A 512 -1.93 18.15 6.15
CA GLU A 512 -2.07 18.19 7.62
C GLU A 512 -1.91 16.79 8.22
N PRO A 513 -0.68 16.22 8.29
CA PRO A 513 -0.46 14.93 8.93
C PRO A 513 -0.81 14.99 10.43
N THR A 514 -0.93 13.84 11.09
CA THR A 514 -1.24 13.78 12.53
C THR A 514 -0.23 14.56 13.38
N ASP A 515 1.06 14.48 13.02
CA ASP A 515 2.10 15.37 13.54
C ASP A 515 3.26 15.45 12.52
N SER A 516 4.01 16.54 12.55
CA SER A 516 5.18 16.73 11.69
C SER A 516 6.37 17.32 12.45
N TYR A 517 7.56 16.82 12.12
CA TYR A 517 8.85 17.30 12.60
C TYR A 517 9.82 17.40 11.41
N THR A 518 9.92 18.62 10.87
CA THR A 518 10.64 18.90 9.63
C THR A 518 12.15 18.93 9.85
N LEU A 519 12.92 18.87 8.75
CA LEU A 519 14.38 18.94 8.80
C LEU A 519 14.86 20.27 9.40
N ASN A 520 14.20 21.38 9.04
CA ASN A 520 14.53 22.73 9.54
C ASN A 520 14.45 22.76 11.05
N GLN A 521 13.32 22.28 11.58
CA GLN A 521 13.09 22.32 13.01
C GLN A 521 14.08 21.40 13.75
N ALA A 522 14.39 20.23 13.18
CA ALA A 522 15.41 19.34 13.70
C ALA A 522 16.82 19.95 13.77
N ILE A 523 17.17 20.82 12.82
CA ILE A 523 18.43 21.56 12.81
C ILE A 523 18.39 22.72 13.81
N GLU A 524 17.29 23.49 13.85
CA GLU A 524 17.11 24.60 14.80
C GLU A 524 17.16 24.14 16.27
N ASP A 525 16.61 22.96 16.54
CA ASP A 525 16.64 22.32 17.86
C ASP A 525 17.96 21.59 18.15
N LYS A 526 18.92 21.61 17.21
CA LYS A 526 20.24 20.94 17.30
C LYS A 526 20.17 19.42 17.47
N TYR A 527 19.08 18.79 17.05
CA TYR A 527 18.96 17.33 17.03
C TYR A 527 19.50 16.69 15.76
N LEU A 528 19.68 17.51 14.71
CA LEU A 528 20.37 17.20 13.47
C LEU A 528 21.37 18.33 13.15
N VAL A 529 22.41 18.00 12.39
CA VAL A 529 23.39 18.98 11.89
C VAL A 529 22.99 19.51 10.53
N ASN A 530 23.35 20.76 10.27
CA ASN A 530 23.15 21.37 8.97
C ASN A 530 24.18 20.86 7.94
N PHE A 531 23.97 21.18 6.66
CA PHE A 531 24.92 20.92 5.59
C PHE A 531 25.48 22.20 4.98
N GLU A 532 26.70 22.07 4.47
CA GLU A 532 27.35 23.01 3.55
C GLU A 532 27.34 22.37 2.17
N ALA A 533 26.59 22.96 1.23
CA ALA A 533 26.46 22.41 -0.12
C ALA A 533 27.21 23.27 -1.14
N PHE A 534 27.96 22.61 -2.01
CA PHE A 534 28.73 23.22 -3.08
C PHE A 534 28.28 22.60 -4.39
N GLU A 535 27.68 23.41 -5.26
CA GLU A 535 27.34 23.03 -6.63
C GLU A 535 28.54 23.35 -7.53
N ILE A 536 29.10 22.32 -8.16
CA ILE A 536 30.35 22.41 -8.92
C ILE A 536 30.05 22.08 -10.38
N ASP A 537 30.13 23.10 -11.24
CA ASP A 537 29.92 22.95 -12.67
C ASP A 537 31.20 22.45 -13.35
N LEU A 538 31.24 21.14 -13.61
CA LEU A 538 32.20 20.52 -14.52
C LEU A 538 31.65 20.55 -15.94
N GLY A 539 32.43 21.10 -16.87
CA GLY A 539 31.99 21.40 -18.24
C GLY A 539 31.50 20.18 -18.98
N ILE A 540 32.24 19.06 -18.86
CA ILE A 540 31.88 17.83 -19.55
C ILE A 540 30.60 17.24 -18.96
N VAL A 541 30.45 17.22 -17.63
CA VAL A 541 29.29 16.62 -16.96
C VAL A 541 28.00 17.38 -17.27
N SER A 542 28.05 18.71 -17.28
CA SER A 542 26.87 19.55 -17.47
C SER A 542 26.50 19.76 -18.93
N ARG A 543 27.49 19.95 -19.82
CA ARG A 543 27.26 20.35 -21.23
C ARG A 543 27.60 19.26 -22.25
N GLY A 544 28.24 18.16 -21.84
CA GLY A 544 28.74 17.15 -22.76
C GLY A 544 30.07 17.56 -23.38
N ILE A 545 30.44 16.92 -24.49
CA ILE A 545 31.72 17.17 -25.18
C ILE A 545 31.41 17.78 -26.54
N LYS A 546 31.96 18.96 -26.83
CA LYS A 546 31.85 19.59 -28.14
C LYS A 546 33.19 19.53 -28.85
N TYR A 547 33.22 18.95 -30.05
CA TYR A 547 34.45 18.77 -30.81
C TYR A 547 35.15 20.11 -31.11
N SER A 548 34.40 21.18 -31.36
CA SER A 548 34.95 22.53 -31.59
C SER A 548 35.66 23.14 -30.38
N GLU A 549 35.39 22.64 -29.17
CA GLU A 549 35.99 23.11 -27.91
C GLU A 549 37.23 22.28 -27.49
N LEU A 550 37.55 21.20 -28.22
CA LEU A 550 38.69 20.31 -27.95
C LEU A 550 40.01 20.86 -28.54
N SER A 551 41.12 20.60 -27.85
CA SER A 551 42.47 20.85 -28.37
C SER A 551 42.83 19.91 -29.53
N SER A 552 43.91 20.20 -30.26
CA SER A 552 44.34 19.37 -31.40
C SER A 552 44.56 17.90 -31.04
N ASP A 553 45.22 17.63 -29.90
CA ASP A 553 45.48 16.26 -29.44
C ASP A 553 44.19 15.55 -28.99
N GLU A 554 43.27 16.28 -28.35
CA GLU A 554 41.95 15.75 -27.95
C GLU A 554 41.04 15.50 -29.16
N LYS A 555 41.17 16.29 -30.23
CA LYS A 555 40.47 16.06 -31.49
C LYS A 555 40.92 14.78 -32.16
N GLU A 556 42.22 14.49 -32.17
CA GLU A 556 42.76 13.22 -32.67
C GLU A 556 42.23 12.02 -31.85
N GLU A 557 42.23 12.13 -30.52
CA GLU A 557 41.63 11.11 -29.66
C GLU A 557 40.11 10.96 -29.90
N PHE A 558 39.40 12.07 -30.10
CA PHE A 558 37.97 12.04 -30.39
C PHE A 558 37.72 11.34 -31.73
N GLU A 559 38.48 11.65 -32.76
CA GLU A 559 38.39 11.00 -34.07
C GLU A 559 38.67 9.50 -33.97
N ASP A 560 39.72 9.07 -33.26
CA ASP A 560 40.03 7.65 -33.04
C ASP A 560 38.92 6.91 -32.26
N LYS A 561 38.42 7.53 -31.18
CA LYS A 561 37.45 6.86 -30.29
C LYS A 561 36.02 6.87 -30.82
N PHE A 562 35.66 7.86 -31.64
CA PHE A 562 34.32 8.10 -32.18
C PHE A 562 34.26 8.00 -33.71
N GLU A 563 35.28 7.44 -34.37
CA GLU A 563 35.42 7.32 -35.84
C GLU A 563 34.14 6.82 -36.55
N ASN A 564 33.39 5.92 -35.90
CA ASN A 564 32.20 5.29 -36.46
C ASN A 564 30.88 5.90 -35.95
N GLU A 565 30.92 7.01 -35.21
CA GLU A 565 29.72 7.67 -34.65
C GLU A 565 29.27 8.91 -35.45
N PHE A 566 30.13 9.45 -36.32
CA PHE A 566 29.84 10.63 -37.15
C PHE A 566 30.21 10.34 -38.62
N ASP A 567 29.37 10.76 -39.57
CA ASP A 567 29.67 10.61 -41.01
C ASP A 567 30.83 11.54 -41.41
N GLU A 568 31.64 11.16 -42.42
CA GLU A 568 32.78 11.97 -42.91
C GLU A 568 32.37 13.41 -43.30
N ASP A 569 31.14 13.61 -43.75
CA ASP A 569 30.58 14.90 -44.15
C ASP A 569 30.04 15.74 -42.95
N THR A 570 30.07 15.21 -41.73
CA THR A 570 29.57 15.91 -40.54
C THR A 570 30.48 17.09 -40.22
N LYS A 571 29.91 18.30 -40.17
CA LYS A 571 30.67 19.51 -39.80
C LYS A 571 31.17 19.41 -38.35
N ASP A 572 32.35 19.96 -38.11
CA ASP A 572 32.97 19.94 -36.78
C ASP A 572 32.10 20.56 -35.67
N ASP A 573 31.30 21.58 -36.00
CA ASP A 573 30.37 22.22 -35.04
C ASP A 573 29.16 21.34 -34.70
N GLU A 574 28.88 20.31 -35.51
CA GLU A 574 27.78 19.37 -35.34
C GLU A 574 28.23 18.09 -34.60
N LYS A 575 29.54 17.82 -34.51
CA LYS A 575 30.14 16.70 -33.77
C LYS A 575 30.10 16.96 -32.26
N ASN A 576 29.01 16.56 -31.61
CA ASN A 576 28.80 16.76 -30.16
C ASN A 576 28.34 15.47 -29.48
N ILE A 577 28.83 15.25 -28.26
CA ILE A 577 28.36 14.21 -27.35
C ILE A 577 27.47 14.86 -26.30
N GLU A 578 26.26 14.34 -26.10
CA GLU A 578 25.31 14.95 -25.18
C GLU A 578 25.68 14.66 -23.70
N ALA A 579 25.41 15.63 -22.80
CA ALA A 579 25.60 15.49 -21.36
C ALA A 579 24.93 14.22 -20.76
N LYS A 580 23.80 13.77 -21.33
CA LYS A 580 23.11 12.55 -20.87
C LYS A 580 23.95 11.27 -21.02
N GLU A 581 24.92 11.26 -21.94
CA GLU A 581 25.79 10.14 -22.27
C GLU A 581 27.02 10.06 -21.36
N ILE A 582 27.41 11.19 -20.78
CA ILE A 582 28.49 11.30 -19.79
C ILE A 582 28.15 10.52 -18.54
N ASN A 583 29.14 9.78 -18.01
CA ASN A 583 29.02 8.84 -16.89
C ASN A 583 27.97 7.73 -17.10
N LYS A 584 27.42 7.61 -18.32
CA LYS A 584 26.52 6.53 -18.73
C LYS A 584 27.27 5.54 -19.61
N ARG A 585 27.83 6.03 -20.72
CA ARG A 585 28.68 5.29 -21.66
C ARG A 585 30.05 5.93 -21.86
N ILE A 586 30.14 7.26 -21.73
CA ILE A 586 31.38 8.02 -21.84
C ILE A 586 31.95 8.21 -20.44
N LEU A 587 33.15 7.71 -20.22
CA LEU A 587 33.83 7.70 -18.94
C LEU A 587 35.11 8.53 -19.04
N ASN A 588 35.02 9.81 -18.68
CA ASN A 588 36.16 10.70 -18.79
C ASN A 588 37.07 10.60 -17.56
N LYS A 589 38.35 10.29 -17.78
CA LYS A 589 39.35 10.13 -16.71
C LYS A 589 39.51 11.41 -15.90
N ASP A 590 39.78 12.53 -16.57
CA ASP A 590 40.08 13.82 -15.93
C ASP A 590 38.89 14.35 -15.11
N THR A 591 37.65 14.17 -15.59
CA THR A 591 36.42 14.48 -14.81
C THR A 591 36.38 13.69 -13.49
N ASN A 592 36.60 12.38 -13.52
CA ASN A 592 36.57 11.53 -12.33
C ASN A 592 37.71 11.87 -11.37
N GLU A 593 38.90 12.15 -11.92
CA GLU A 593 40.05 12.61 -11.16
C GLU A 593 39.76 13.92 -10.43
N LYS A 594 39.17 14.91 -11.11
CA LYS A 594 38.80 16.20 -10.52
C LYS A 594 37.76 16.09 -9.43
N VAL A 595 36.76 15.22 -9.60
CA VAL A 595 35.77 14.94 -8.54
C VAL A 595 36.46 14.38 -7.29
N LEU A 596 37.37 13.43 -7.46
CA LEU A 596 38.12 12.83 -6.35
C LEU A 596 39.11 13.82 -5.72
N GLU A 597 39.84 14.61 -6.51
CA GLU A 597 40.72 15.68 -6.01
C GLU A 597 39.94 16.69 -5.19
N HIS A 598 38.82 17.17 -5.71
CA HIS A 598 37.98 18.14 -5.01
C HIS A 598 37.45 17.58 -3.68
N LEU A 599 37.05 16.30 -3.65
CA LEU A 599 36.68 15.62 -2.41
C LEU A 599 37.83 15.58 -1.39
N PHE A 600 39.05 15.27 -1.81
CA PHE A 600 40.21 15.19 -0.90
C PHE A 600 40.77 16.55 -0.50
N GLU A 601 40.55 17.59 -1.29
CA GLU A 601 41.03 18.94 -1.01
C GLU A 601 40.05 19.71 -0.11
N TYR A 602 38.74 19.60 -0.38
CA TYR A 602 37.71 20.40 0.28
C TYR A 602 36.81 19.60 1.24
N GLY A 603 36.91 18.26 1.21
CA GLY A 603 36.15 17.39 2.10
C GLY A 603 36.48 17.61 3.57
N LEU A 604 35.63 17.09 4.44
CA LEU A 604 35.90 16.99 5.87
C LEU A 604 36.75 15.75 6.14
N HIS A 605 37.83 15.95 6.90
CA HIS A 605 38.81 14.94 7.28
C HIS A 605 38.77 14.69 8.79
N ILE A 606 39.23 13.52 9.20
CA ILE A 606 39.42 13.10 10.59
C ILE A 606 40.92 12.86 10.86
N GLN A 607 41.28 12.64 12.13
CA GLN A 607 42.68 12.44 12.56
C GLN A 607 43.58 13.62 12.14
N ASP A 608 43.18 14.83 12.51
CA ASP A 608 43.90 16.08 12.22
C ASP A 608 44.19 16.30 10.72
N GLY A 609 43.24 15.92 9.86
CA GLY A 609 43.36 16.10 8.41
C GLY A 609 44.01 14.94 7.66
N ASN A 610 44.60 13.96 8.37
CA ASN A 610 45.36 12.88 7.73
C ASN A 610 44.50 11.85 7.00
N LYS A 611 43.20 11.77 7.32
CA LYS A 611 42.31 10.75 6.76
C LYS A 611 40.98 11.35 6.37
N ILE A 612 40.47 11.00 5.19
CA ILE A 612 39.15 11.45 4.75
C ILE A 612 38.05 10.92 5.70
N GLY A 613 37.07 11.76 6.01
CA GLY A 613 35.88 11.36 6.74
C GLY A 613 35.06 10.32 5.97
N LYS A 614 34.14 9.62 6.66
CA LYS A 614 33.24 8.68 5.99
C LYS A 614 32.44 9.41 4.92
N THR A 615 32.49 8.89 3.70
CA THR A 615 32.01 9.56 2.49
C THR A 615 31.15 8.61 1.66
N ILE A 616 30.07 9.12 1.08
CA ILE A 616 29.29 8.39 0.08
C ILE A 616 29.38 9.10 -1.27
N ILE A 617 29.80 8.37 -2.30
CA ILE A 617 29.79 8.84 -3.70
C ILE A 617 28.61 8.19 -4.42
N PHE A 618 27.67 8.99 -4.89
CA PHE A 618 26.47 8.52 -5.60
C PHE A 618 26.72 8.47 -7.10
N ALA A 619 27.09 7.29 -7.59
CA ALA A 619 27.41 7.03 -8.99
C ALA A 619 26.14 6.83 -9.83
N LYS A 620 26.19 7.29 -11.08
CA LYS A 620 25.11 7.18 -12.08
C LYS A 620 24.64 5.75 -12.37
N ASN A 621 25.58 4.80 -12.50
CA ASN A 621 25.30 3.39 -12.73
C ASN A 621 26.52 2.54 -12.28
N GLN A 622 26.42 1.22 -12.37
CA GLN A 622 27.48 0.31 -11.92
C GLN A 622 28.79 0.50 -12.71
N ILE A 623 28.71 0.67 -14.03
CA ILE A 623 29.86 0.93 -14.90
C ILE A 623 30.63 2.17 -14.42
N HIS A 624 29.91 3.24 -14.08
CA HIS A 624 30.50 4.46 -13.55
C HIS A 624 31.11 4.24 -12.16
N ALA A 625 30.44 3.48 -11.28
CA ALA A 625 30.99 3.15 -9.96
C ALA A 625 32.31 2.37 -10.04
N GLU A 626 32.37 1.38 -10.94
CA GLU A 626 33.58 0.61 -11.25
C GLU A 626 34.69 1.52 -11.77
N TYR A 627 34.35 2.47 -12.65
CA TYR A 627 35.33 3.42 -13.17
C TYR A 627 35.84 4.42 -12.12
N ILE A 628 34.96 4.94 -11.24
CA ILE A 628 35.39 5.79 -10.12
C ILE A 628 36.39 5.03 -9.25
N LYS A 629 36.13 3.75 -8.95
CA LYS A 629 37.02 2.89 -8.17
C LYS A 629 38.34 2.63 -8.89
N GLU A 630 38.31 2.36 -10.19
CA GLU A 630 39.52 2.21 -11.04
C GLU A 630 40.39 3.46 -10.99
N ILE A 631 39.80 4.65 -11.19
CA ILE A 631 40.52 5.92 -11.14
C ILE A 631 41.05 6.20 -9.71
N PHE A 632 40.27 5.88 -8.69
CA PHE A 632 40.70 6.00 -7.30
C PHE A 632 41.92 5.12 -7.01
N ASP A 633 41.92 3.87 -7.47
CA ASP A 633 43.02 2.92 -7.24
C ASP A 633 44.30 3.32 -7.97
N LEU A 634 44.17 3.86 -9.18
CA LEU A 634 45.29 4.40 -9.94
C LEU A 634 45.88 5.65 -9.28
N LYS A 635 45.02 6.56 -8.78
CA LYS A 635 45.46 7.83 -8.21
C LYS A 635 45.97 7.72 -6.77
N TYR A 636 45.35 6.84 -5.99
CA TYR A 636 45.63 6.67 -4.56
C TYR A 636 45.96 5.21 -4.18
N PRO A 637 46.99 4.59 -4.81
CA PRO A 637 47.25 3.16 -4.67
C PRO A 637 47.53 2.73 -3.22
N LYS A 638 48.11 3.61 -2.40
CA LYS A 638 48.42 3.32 -0.98
C LYS A 638 47.19 3.22 -0.08
N ILE A 639 46.06 3.79 -0.51
CA ILE A 639 44.80 3.80 0.25
C ILE A 639 43.65 3.17 -0.55
N SER A 640 43.95 2.33 -1.54
CA SER A 640 42.97 1.66 -2.40
C SER A 640 41.84 0.99 -1.60
N ASP A 641 42.18 0.33 -0.49
CA ASP A 641 41.22 -0.36 0.39
C ASP A 641 40.24 0.58 1.10
N THR A 642 40.52 1.87 1.14
CA THR A 642 39.64 2.87 1.78
C THR A 642 38.41 3.20 0.95
N ALA A 643 38.40 2.90 -0.35
CA ALA A 643 37.25 3.05 -1.22
C ALA A 643 36.73 1.70 -1.70
N GLN A 644 35.43 1.45 -1.54
CA GLN A 644 34.78 0.23 -2.03
C GLN A 644 33.44 0.54 -2.68
N ILE A 645 33.08 -0.28 -3.66
CA ILE A 645 31.80 -0.20 -4.33
C ILE A 645 30.77 -0.96 -3.48
N ILE A 646 29.56 -0.39 -3.31
CA ILE A 646 28.45 -1.00 -2.57
C ILE A 646 27.17 -0.95 -3.44
N HIS A 647 26.86 -2.06 -4.12
CA HIS A 647 25.61 -2.31 -4.85
C HIS A 647 25.12 -3.76 -4.70
N SER A 648 23.88 -4.03 -5.11
CA SER A 648 23.14 -5.26 -4.80
C SER A 648 23.66 -6.54 -5.45
N GLU A 649 24.52 -6.43 -6.46
CA GLU A 649 25.07 -7.60 -7.18
C GLU A 649 26.38 -8.11 -6.57
N ILE A 650 26.94 -7.38 -5.60
CA ILE A 650 28.18 -7.76 -4.92
C ILE A 650 27.87 -8.92 -3.96
N ALA A 651 28.62 -10.02 -4.09
CA ALA A 651 28.56 -11.13 -3.16
C ALA A 651 28.93 -10.64 -1.74
N HIS A 652 28.13 -11.03 -0.74
CA HIS A 652 28.34 -10.64 0.67
C HIS A 652 28.32 -9.12 0.94
N VAL A 653 27.53 -8.34 0.18
CA VAL A 653 27.39 -6.89 0.38
C VAL A 653 27.01 -6.47 1.81
N ASP A 654 26.27 -7.32 2.54
CA ASP A 654 25.90 -7.10 3.94
C ASP A 654 27.14 -6.92 4.83
N SER A 655 28.21 -7.71 4.60
CA SER A 655 29.47 -7.61 5.35
C SER A 655 30.18 -6.29 5.07
N LEU A 656 30.29 -5.90 3.80
CA LEU A 656 30.90 -4.62 3.41
C LEU A 656 30.14 -3.43 3.99
N MET A 657 28.82 -3.54 4.06
CA MET A 657 27.97 -2.50 4.62
C MET A 657 28.14 -2.39 6.14
N ASP A 658 28.30 -3.51 6.84
CA ASP A 658 28.61 -3.51 8.27
C ASP A 658 30.02 -2.99 8.57
N ASP A 659 31.00 -3.28 7.70
CA ASP A 659 32.34 -2.69 7.81
C ASP A 659 32.32 -1.17 7.54
N PHE A 660 31.51 -0.70 6.58
CA PHE A 660 31.34 0.74 6.35
C PHE A 660 30.70 1.45 7.55
N LYS A 661 29.74 0.83 8.24
CA LYS A 661 29.14 1.36 9.49
C LYS A 661 30.15 1.43 10.64
N ASN A 662 31.20 0.62 10.61
CA ASN A 662 32.19 0.61 11.69
C ASN A 662 33.19 1.79 11.51
N PRO A 663 33.33 2.69 12.50
CA PRO A 663 34.21 3.86 12.41
C PRO A 663 35.69 3.50 12.24
N SER A 664 36.10 2.30 12.69
CA SER A 664 37.49 1.84 12.70
C SER A 664 37.84 0.94 11.52
N ARG A 665 36.89 0.61 10.64
CA ARG A 665 37.11 -0.29 9.50
C ARG A 665 36.95 0.43 8.16
N ASN A 666 37.67 -0.09 7.18
CA ASN A 666 37.45 0.23 5.77
C ASN A 666 36.17 -0.47 5.28
N PRO A 667 35.46 0.09 4.29
CA PRO A 667 35.79 1.32 3.55
C PRO A 667 35.45 2.62 4.31
N TYR A 668 36.13 3.71 3.98
CA TYR A 668 35.75 5.09 4.36
C TYR A 668 35.00 5.80 3.25
N ILE A 669 35.24 5.45 1.99
CA ILE A 669 34.51 5.96 0.83
C ILE A 669 33.66 4.81 0.28
N ALA A 670 32.35 4.97 0.31
CA ALA A 670 31.42 4.04 -0.30
C ALA A 670 30.89 4.59 -1.63
N ILE A 671 31.17 3.90 -2.73
CA ILE A 671 30.66 4.26 -4.06
C ILE A 671 29.37 3.48 -4.31
N SER A 672 28.22 4.16 -4.42
CA SER A 672 26.90 3.52 -4.48
C SER A 672 26.04 4.01 -5.64
N VAL A 673 25.22 3.11 -6.19
CA VAL A 673 24.28 3.41 -7.29
C VAL A 673 22.84 3.59 -6.79
N ASP A 674 22.40 2.79 -5.81
CA ASP A 674 21.04 2.87 -5.23
C ASP A 674 20.91 2.25 -3.80
N MET A 675 21.94 1.54 -3.31
CA MET A 675 21.85 0.85 -2.02
C MET A 675 21.89 1.82 -0.84
N LEU A 676 22.77 2.83 -0.90
CA LEU A 676 22.97 3.77 0.19
C LEU A 676 22.07 5.02 0.11
N ASP A 677 21.28 5.15 -0.96
CA ASP A 677 20.29 6.22 -1.13
C ASP A 677 19.25 6.22 0.01
N THR A 678 18.89 5.03 0.51
CA THR A 678 17.87 4.84 1.56
C THR A 678 18.29 3.80 2.59
N GLY A 679 18.06 4.08 3.87
CA GLY A 679 18.03 3.03 4.90
C GLY A 679 19.34 2.60 5.52
N ILE A 680 20.44 3.36 5.36
CA ILE A 680 21.66 3.14 6.14
C ILE A 680 21.82 4.17 7.28
N ASP A 681 22.38 3.71 8.39
CA ASP A 681 22.58 4.43 9.64
C ASP A 681 24.08 4.47 10.00
N VAL A 682 24.75 5.53 9.55
CA VAL A 682 26.18 5.82 9.83
C VAL A 682 26.27 7.29 10.27
N PRO A 683 26.28 7.57 11.58
CA PRO A 683 26.41 8.93 12.11
C PRO A 683 27.67 9.68 11.64
N GLU A 684 28.76 8.94 11.41
CA GLU A 684 30.10 9.41 11.09
C GLU A 684 30.24 9.95 9.65
N ILE A 685 29.20 9.89 8.81
CA ILE A 685 29.25 10.42 7.44
C ILE A 685 29.50 11.94 7.49
N LEU A 686 30.60 12.38 6.89
CA LEU A 686 30.99 13.80 6.84
C LEU A 686 30.87 14.39 5.44
N ASN A 687 30.91 13.56 4.39
CA ASN A 687 30.86 14.04 3.00
C ASN A 687 29.85 13.24 2.16
N LEU A 688 29.08 13.94 1.34
CA LEU A 688 28.23 13.36 0.30
C LEU A 688 28.64 13.91 -1.07
N VAL A 689 28.85 13.04 -2.05
CA VAL A 689 29.22 13.44 -3.42
C VAL A 689 28.12 13.02 -4.39
N PHE A 690 27.38 13.99 -4.93
CA PHE A 690 26.33 13.75 -5.91
C PHE A 690 26.95 13.75 -7.30
N PHE A 691 27.21 12.54 -7.81
CA PHE A 691 27.79 12.31 -9.13
C PHE A 691 26.80 11.64 -10.09
N LYS A 692 25.51 11.94 -9.89
CA LYS A 692 24.38 11.53 -10.71
C LYS A 692 23.27 12.59 -10.64
N THR A 693 22.47 12.68 -11.70
CA THR A 693 21.25 13.49 -11.72
C THR A 693 20.12 12.78 -10.99
N ILE A 694 19.48 13.48 -10.06
CA ILE A 694 18.42 12.97 -9.19
C ILE A 694 17.10 13.58 -9.64
N LYS A 695 16.15 12.73 -10.03
CA LYS A 695 14.85 13.18 -10.57
C LYS A 695 13.72 13.20 -9.54
N SER A 696 13.93 12.65 -8.35
CA SER A 696 12.93 12.55 -7.29
C SER A 696 13.35 13.37 -6.10
N LYS A 697 12.55 14.39 -5.75
CA LYS A 697 12.77 15.27 -4.58
C LYS A 697 12.81 14.46 -3.28
N THR A 698 11.96 13.43 -3.16
CA THR A 698 12.05 12.47 -2.05
C THR A 698 13.42 11.80 -1.95
N LYS A 699 13.94 11.22 -3.04
CA LYS A 699 15.26 10.55 -3.02
C LYS A 699 16.36 11.55 -2.66
N PHE A 700 16.29 12.76 -3.21
CA PHE A 700 17.22 13.85 -2.91
C PHE A 700 17.31 14.13 -1.41
N TRP A 701 16.18 14.38 -0.74
CA TRP A 701 16.16 14.61 0.72
C TRP A 701 16.53 13.37 1.54
N GLN A 702 16.20 12.16 1.07
CA GLN A 702 16.66 10.91 1.70
C GLN A 702 18.18 10.73 1.64
N MET A 703 18.83 11.19 0.55
CA MET A 703 20.28 11.17 0.38
C MET A 703 20.95 12.21 1.28
N ILE A 704 20.45 13.45 1.30
CA ILE A 704 20.93 14.51 2.21
C ILE A 704 20.83 14.05 3.67
N GLY A 705 19.70 13.44 4.04
CA GLY A 705 19.44 12.93 5.39
C GLY A 705 20.50 11.95 5.93
N ARG A 706 21.35 11.36 5.08
CA ARG A 706 22.44 10.47 5.50
C ARG A 706 23.52 11.20 6.31
N GLY A 707 23.80 12.46 5.98
CA GLY A 707 24.81 13.27 6.66
C GLY A 707 24.30 14.03 7.89
N THR A 708 22.99 14.15 8.08
CA THR A 708 22.39 15.04 9.11
C THR A 708 22.54 14.58 10.57
N ARG A 709 23.02 13.37 10.81
CA ARG A 709 23.11 12.81 12.17
C ARG A 709 24.24 13.45 12.98
N LEU A 710 23.98 13.69 14.26
CA LEU A 710 24.98 14.07 15.26
C LEU A 710 26.00 12.94 15.43
N CYS A 711 27.27 13.30 15.62
CA CYS A 711 28.34 12.35 15.90
C CYS A 711 29.36 13.02 16.84
N PRO A 712 29.36 12.68 18.13
CA PRO A 712 30.31 13.24 19.08
C PRO A 712 31.74 12.77 18.82
N ASN A 713 32.73 13.62 19.11
CA ASN A 713 34.17 13.34 19.00
C ASN A 713 34.64 12.82 17.62
N VAL A 714 33.90 13.10 16.54
CA VAL A 714 34.22 12.55 15.20
C VAL A 714 35.55 13.09 14.66
N PHE A 715 35.92 14.30 15.05
CA PHE A 715 37.16 14.96 14.61
C PHE A 715 38.33 14.77 15.59
N GLY A 716 38.08 14.20 16.76
CA GLY A 716 39.04 14.09 17.86
C GLY A 716 38.38 14.36 19.21
N ASP A 717 39.15 14.22 20.30
CA ASP A 717 38.65 14.38 21.66
C ASP A 717 38.02 15.77 21.87
N GLY A 718 36.72 15.79 22.18
CA GLY A 718 35.93 16.99 22.44
C GLY A 718 35.46 17.76 21.19
N VAL A 719 35.73 17.27 19.97
CA VAL A 719 35.33 17.95 18.73
C VAL A 719 34.23 17.16 18.00
N ASP A 720 33.00 17.61 18.23
CA ASP A 720 31.79 17.01 17.68
C ASP A 720 31.54 17.43 16.22
N LYS A 721 30.68 16.65 15.56
CA LYS A 721 30.16 16.98 14.25
C LYS A 721 29.16 18.15 14.33
N ASN A 722 29.50 19.28 13.71
CA ASN A 722 28.64 20.46 13.64
C ASN A 722 27.95 20.65 12.27
N SER A 723 28.60 20.22 11.19
CA SER A 723 28.08 20.23 9.83
C SER A 723 28.61 19.04 9.04
N PHE A 724 28.09 18.84 7.83
CA PHE A 724 28.64 17.93 6.84
C PHE A 724 28.64 18.59 5.46
N LYS A 725 29.50 18.11 4.54
CA LYS A 725 29.63 18.70 3.21
C LYS A 725 28.90 17.90 2.14
N ILE A 726 28.31 18.61 1.19
CA ILE A 726 27.69 18.05 -0.01
C ILE A 726 28.37 18.65 -1.23
N PHE A 727 28.93 17.81 -2.09
CA PHE A 727 29.53 18.21 -3.36
C PHE A 727 28.63 17.75 -4.49
N ASP A 728 27.98 18.69 -5.17
CA ASP A 728 27.02 18.41 -6.24
C ASP A 728 27.61 18.74 -7.62
N PHE A 729 28.04 17.70 -8.32
CA PHE A 729 28.62 17.80 -9.66
C PHE A 729 27.59 17.69 -10.78
N CYS A 730 26.30 17.61 -10.43
CA CYS A 730 25.20 17.38 -11.37
C CYS A 730 24.09 18.43 -11.28
N GLN A 731 24.31 19.53 -10.54
CA GLN A 731 23.40 20.67 -10.41
C GLN A 731 21.98 20.26 -9.96
N ASN A 732 21.90 19.30 -9.02
CA ASN A 732 20.65 18.82 -8.45
C ASN A 732 19.95 19.88 -7.60
N PHE A 733 20.68 20.71 -6.85
CA PHE A 733 20.09 21.81 -6.08
C PHE A 733 19.38 22.80 -7.00
N THR A 734 20.07 23.27 -8.05
CA THR A 734 19.46 24.13 -9.07
C THR A 734 18.27 23.46 -9.76
N TYR A 735 18.34 22.16 -10.07
CA TYR A 735 17.23 21.42 -10.69
C TYR A 735 15.95 21.42 -9.84
N PHE A 736 16.07 21.20 -8.52
CA PHE A 736 14.89 21.14 -7.65
C PHE A 736 14.30 22.52 -7.33
N ASP A 737 15.11 23.58 -7.27
CA ASP A 737 14.62 24.96 -7.12
C ASP A 737 13.76 25.43 -8.30
N VAL A 738 14.18 25.09 -9.53
CA VAL A 738 13.43 25.45 -10.74
C VAL A 738 12.10 24.70 -10.85
N ILE A 739 12.02 23.49 -10.29
CA ILE A 739 10.82 22.65 -10.35
C ILE A 739 9.85 22.91 -9.19
N THR A 740 10.32 23.46 -8.07
CA THR A 740 9.45 23.79 -6.92
C THR A 740 8.31 24.76 -7.25
N GLU A 741 8.35 25.46 -8.39
CA GLU A 741 7.27 26.35 -8.84
C GLU A 741 6.06 25.67 -9.53
N GLY A 742 5.99 24.34 -9.63
CA GLY A 742 4.67 23.72 -9.88
C GLY A 742 4.62 22.42 -10.67
N LEU A 743 5.11 21.31 -10.10
CA LEU A 743 4.72 19.99 -10.60
C LEU A 743 4.30 19.06 -9.46
N LYS A 744 3.00 18.80 -9.37
CA LYS A 744 2.43 17.70 -8.60
C LYS A 744 3.02 16.39 -9.12
N THR A 745 3.76 15.68 -8.28
CA THR A 745 4.10 14.29 -8.57
C THR A 745 2.80 13.50 -8.66
N SER A 746 2.54 12.87 -9.80
CA SER A 746 1.43 11.92 -9.94
C SER A 746 1.93 10.53 -9.55
N ALA A 747 1.06 9.73 -8.92
CA ALA A 747 1.35 8.33 -8.64
C ALA A 747 1.59 7.62 -9.99
N ASN A 748 2.85 7.30 -10.29
CA ASN A 748 3.22 6.73 -11.58
C ASN A 748 2.61 5.32 -11.74
N LYS A 749 1.63 5.19 -12.64
CA LYS A 749 1.10 3.92 -13.15
C LYS A 749 2.23 3.07 -13.73
N SER A 750 2.17 1.76 -13.48
CA SER A 750 3.20 0.84 -14.01
C SER A 750 3.18 0.79 -15.55
N LEU A 751 4.27 0.34 -16.19
CA LEU A 751 4.31 0.26 -17.66
C LEU A 751 3.20 -0.65 -18.21
N LYS A 752 2.99 -1.82 -17.60
CA LYS A 752 1.91 -2.75 -17.94
C LYS A 752 0.51 -2.13 -17.80
N GLU A 753 0.28 -1.38 -16.73
CA GLU A 753 -0.99 -0.68 -16.49
C GLU A 753 -1.22 0.42 -17.53
N ARG A 754 -0.18 1.19 -17.83
CA ARG A 754 -0.24 2.21 -18.89
C ARG A 754 -0.49 1.59 -20.25
N LEU A 755 0.14 0.46 -20.56
CA LEU A 755 0.00 -0.26 -21.82
C LEU A 755 -1.43 -0.78 -22.00
N PHE A 756 -1.96 -1.44 -20.97
CA PHE A 756 -3.33 -1.91 -20.93
C PHE A 756 -4.34 -0.77 -21.11
N LEU A 757 -4.21 0.32 -20.34
CA LEU A 757 -5.10 1.48 -20.48
C LEU A 757 -4.97 2.18 -21.83
N LYS A 758 -3.79 2.14 -22.44
CA LYS A 758 -3.57 2.65 -23.79
C LYS A 758 -4.36 1.82 -24.82
N ARG A 759 -4.33 0.49 -24.71
CA ARG A 759 -5.13 -0.42 -25.56
C ARG A 759 -6.63 -0.11 -25.42
N VAL A 760 -7.13 0.04 -24.20
CA VAL A 760 -8.54 0.34 -23.91
C VAL A 760 -8.95 1.70 -24.50
N LYS A 761 -8.12 2.74 -24.34
CA LYS A 761 -8.37 4.05 -24.96
C LYS A 761 -8.38 3.99 -26.49
N LEU A 762 -7.48 3.20 -27.08
CA LEU A 762 -7.42 3.03 -28.52
C LEU A 762 -8.69 2.36 -29.06
N LEU A 763 -9.28 1.40 -28.32
CA LEU A 763 -10.57 0.79 -28.68
C LEU A 763 -11.73 1.79 -28.75
N MET A 764 -11.68 2.88 -27.98
CA MET A 764 -12.68 3.96 -28.03
C MET A 764 -12.59 4.77 -29.33
N SER A 765 -11.38 4.90 -29.90
CA SER A 765 -11.12 5.71 -31.09
C SER A 765 -11.14 4.91 -32.40
N LEU A 766 -11.15 3.58 -32.35
CA LEU A 766 -11.14 2.71 -33.53
C LEU A 766 -12.55 2.36 -34.01
N ASP A 767 -12.74 2.46 -35.33
CA ASP A 767 -13.89 1.90 -36.05
C ASP A 767 -13.78 0.37 -36.18
N LYS A 768 -14.89 -0.30 -36.55
CA LYS A 768 -14.93 -1.76 -36.77
C LYS A 768 -13.84 -2.16 -37.78
N SER A 769 -12.81 -2.84 -37.30
CA SER A 769 -11.61 -3.23 -38.05
C SER A 769 -10.96 -4.46 -37.42
N ASP A 770 -10.14 -5.17 -38.17
CA ASP A 770 -9.38 -6.33 -37.65
C ASP A 770 -8.46 -5.93 -36.48
N LEU A 771 -7.93 -4.71 -36.51
CA LEU A 771 -7.14 -4.12 -35.43
C LEU A 771 -7.97 -3.94 -34.14
N LYS A 772 -9.22 -3.47 -34.27
CA LYS A 772 -10.12 -3.34 -33.12
C LYS A 772 -10.39 -4.70 -32.49
N ASN A 773 -10.70 -5.71 -33.31
CA ASN A 773 -10.95 -7.07 -32.85
C ASN A 773 -9.74 -7.66 -32.13
N SER A 774 -8.52 -7.49 -32.67
CA SER A 774 -7.30 -8.02 -32.06
C SER A 774 -6.99 -7.36 -30.71
N ILE A 775 -7.15 -6.04 -30.59
CA ILE A 775 -6.94 -5.32 -29.33
C ILE A 775 -8.03 -5.71 -28.31
N GLN A 776 -9.27 -5.88 -28.76
CA GLN A 776 -10.40 -6.29 -27.93
C GLN A 776 -10.18 -7.68 -27.34
N GLU A 777 -9.70 -8.64 -28.15
CA GLU A 777 -9.33 -9.97 -27.67
C GLU A 777 -8.21 -9.90 -26.62
N ILE A 778 -7.16 -9.10 -26.84
CA ILE A 778 -6.07 -8.93 -25.87
C ILE A 778 -6.60 -8.36 -24.55
N VAL A 779 -7.41 -7.29 -24.59
CA VAL A 779 -8.01 -6.68 -23.40
C VAL A 779 -8.88 -7.70 -22.66
N LYS A 780 -9.71 -8.45 -23.38
CA LYS A 780 -10.58 -9.49 -22.83
C LYS A 780 -9.76 -10.60 -22.17
N GLN A 781 -8.72 -11.10 -22.82
CA GLN A 781 -7.83 -12.13 -22.25
C GLN A 781 -7.11 -11.62 -21.00
N GLN A 782 -6.62 -10.37 -20.99
CA GLN A 782 -5.97 -9.80 -19.82
C GLN A 782 -6.92 -9.68 -18.62
N ILE A 783 -8.18 -9.33 -18.84
CA ILE A 783 -9.22 -9.27 -17.79
C ILE A 783 -9.64 -10.68 -17.34
N LEU A 784 -9.76 -11.64 -18.26
CA LEU A 784 -10.06 -13.06 -17.94
C LEU A 784 -8.96 -13.71 -17.09
N CYS A 785 -7.71 -13.32 -17.28
CA CYS A 785 -6.58 -13.79 -16.49
C CYS A 785 -6.56 -13.25 -15.05
N ILE A 786 -7.38 -12.25 -14.71
CA ILE A 786 -7.47 -11.75 -13.34
C ILE A 786 -8.08 -12.84 -12.45
N ASN A 787 -7.26 -13.39 -11.55
CA ASN A 787 -7.72 -14.40 -10.61
C ASN A 787 -8.61 -13.77 -9.52
N ALA A 788 -9.93 -13.83 -9.73
CA ALA A 788 -10.94 -13.33 -8.79
C ALA A 788 -10.98 -14.05 -7.42
N LYS A 789 -10.18 -15.12 -7.23
CA LYS A 789 -10.00 -15.80 -5.93
C LYS A 789 -8.92 -15.15 -5.07
N GLU A 790 -8.10 -14.27 -5.63
CA GLU A 790 -7.04 -13.60 -4.86
C GLU A 790 -7.64 -12.61 -3.85
N TYR A 791 -7.07 -12.58 -2.64
CA TYR A 791 -7.63 -11.78 -1.54
C TYR A 791 -7.67 -10.28 -1.87
N TYR A 792 -6.64 -9.77 -2.54
CA TYR A 792 -6.53 -8.36 -2.93
C TYR A 792 -7.46 -7.97 -4.09
N VAL A 793 -8.09 -8.96 -4.73
CA VAL A 793 -9.06 -8.78 -5.81
C VAL A 793 -10.49 -8.90 -5.28
N LYS A 794 -10.70 -9.54 -4.12
CA LYS A 794 -12.02 -9.88 -3.53
C LYS A 794 -12.98 -8.68 -3.50
N LYS A 795 -12.48 -7.49 -3.17
CA LYS A 795 -13.26 -6.22 -3.14
C LYS A 795 -13.84 -5.83 -4.51
N HIS A 796 -13.10 -6.09 -5.59
CA HIS A 796 -13.51 -5.79 -6.96
C HIS A 796 -14.06 -7.01 -7.70
N LYS A 797 -14.26 -8.14 -7.01
CA LYS A 797 -14.74 -9.38 -7.63
C LYS A 797 -16.04 -9.20 -8.42
N PRO A 798 -17.09 -8.50 -7.92
CA PRO A 798 -18.31 -8.28 -8.70
C PRO A 798 -18.02 -7.53 -10.00
N LEU A 799 -17.25 -6.44 -9.91
CA LEU A 799 -16.86 -5.63 -11.07
C LEU A 799 -16.02 -6.44 -12.06
N ILE A 800 -15.09 -7.27 -11.58
CA ILE A 800 -14.26 -8.11 -12.44
C ILE A 800 -15.09 -9.17 -13.12
N GLN A 801 -16.05 -9.79 -12.43
CA GLN A 801 -16.96 -10.76 -13.04
C GLN A 801 -17.84 -10.11 -14.12
N GLU A 802 -18.32 -8.89 -13.86
CA GLU A 802 -19.04 -8.09 -14.86
C GLU A 802 -18.17 -7.79 -16.08
N LEU A 803 -16.93 -7.32 -15.87
CA LEU A 803 -15.97 -7.05 -16.93
C LEU A 803 -15.53 -8.32 -17.67
N GLN A 804 -15.40 -9.46 -17.00
CA GLN A 804 -15.05 -10.75 -17.63
C GLN A 804 -16.15 -11.25 -18.56
N ASN A 805 -17.41 -10.88 -18.28
CA ASN A 805 -18.56 -11.20 -19.12
C ASN A 805 -18.85 -10.12 -20.18
N ASN A 806 -18.17 -8.97 -20.12
CA ASN A 806 -18.36 -7.88 -21.07
C ASN A 806 -17.75 -8.23 -22.44
N SER A 807 -18.44 -7.85 -23.52
CA SER A 807 -17.94 -8.06 -24.89
C SER A 807 -16.81 -7.10 -25.25
N PHE A 808 -16.78 -5.90 -24.65
CA PHE A 808 -15.92 -4.76 -24.99
C PHE A 808 -16.12 -4.23 -26.41
N GLU A 809 -17.30 -4.46 -27.02
CA GLU A 809 -17.63 -3.92 -28.35
C GLU A 809 -17.81 -2.40 -28.32
N TYR A 810 -18.35 -1.88 -27.20
CA TYR A 810 -18.53 -0.46 -26.94
C TYR A 810 -17.94 -0.08 -25.58
N ILE A 811 -17.09 0.94 -25.55
CA ILE A 811 -16.43 1.43 -24.33
C ILE A 811 -16.78 2.90 -24.16
N ASN A 812 -17.52 3.21 -23.09
CA ASN A 812 -17.82 4.57 -22.65
C ASN A 812 -16.88 4.99 -21.50
N ASP A 813 -17.00 6.25 -21.06
CA ASP A 813 -16.19 6.78 -19.97
C ASP A 813 -16.41 6.04 -18.63
N ASP A 814 -17.64 5.55 -18.38
CA ASP A 814 -17.95 4.77 -17.17
C ASP A 814 -17.20 3.43 -17.18
N LEU A 815 -17.27 2.69 -18.29
CA LEU A 815 -16.54 1.43 -18.45
C LEU A 815 -15.01 1.66 -18.41
N LEU A 816 -14.52 2.77 -18.95
CA LEU A 816 -13.11 3.15 -18.84
C LEU A 816 -12.70 3.40 -17.37
N ASN A 817 -13.56 4.03 -16.57
CA ASN A 817 -13.32 4.25 -15.14
C ASN A 817 -13.31 2.92 -14.37
N ASP A 818 -14.24 2.01 -14.69
CA ASP A 818 -14.29 0.66 -14.13
C ASP A 818 -13.04 -0.15 -14.47
N ILE A 819 -12.64 -0.15 -15.74
CA ILE A 819 -11.40 -0.78 -16.21
C ILE A 819 -10.17 -0.14 -15.55
N SER A 820 -10.15 1.18 -15.41
CA SER A 820 -9.05 1.89 -14.72
C SER A 820 -8.95 1.48 -13.25
N THR A 821 -10.08 1.22 -12.58
CA THR A 821 -10.12 0.75 -11.19
C THR A 821 -9.43 -0.61 -11.01
N ILE A 822 -9.56 -1.51 -11.99
CA ILE A 822 -8.96 -2.85 -11.94
C ILE A 822 -7.61 -2.96 -12.64
N SER A 823 -7.17 -1.91 -13.35
CA SER A 823 -5.97 -1.93 -14.21
C SER A 823 -4.67 -2.28 -13.48
N GLN A 824 -4.60 -2.01 -12.18
CA GLN A 824 -3.46 -2.39 -11.33
C GLN A 824 -3.29 -3.91 -11.14
N TYR A 825 -4.35 -4.70 -11.36
CA TYR A 825 -4.34 -6.16 -11.23
C TYR A 825 -3.97 -6.87 -12.53
N ILE A 826 -3.83 -6.11 -13.62
CA ILE A 826 -3.47 -6.66 -14.93
C ILE A 826 -2.02 -7.13 -14.89
N GLU A 827 -1.81 -8.33 -15.42
CA GLU A 827 -0.49 -8.86 -15.74
C GLU A 827 -0.28 -8.81 -17.25
N ASP A 828 0.98 -8.61 -17.65
CA ASP A 828 1.40 -8.72 -19.05
C ASP A 828 2.54 -9.74 -19.09
N PRO A 829 2.40 -10.86 -19.83
CA PRO A 829 3.39 -11.93 -19.85
C PRO A 829 4.64 -11.54 -20.63
N ASN A 830 4.60 -10.45 -21.40
CA ASN A 830 5.72 -10.02 -22.22
C ASN A 830 6.84 -9.41 -21.37
N ASP A 831 8.08 -9.61 -21.80
CA ASP A 831 9.24 -8.95 -21.19
C ASP A 831 9.13 -7.42 -21.29
N PHE A 832 9.85 -6.74 -20.39
CA PHE A 832 9.80 -5.28 -20.27
C PHE A 832 10.13 -4.53 -21.57
N GLU A 833 11.06 -5.03 -22.39
CA GLU A 833 11.42 -4.37 -23.65
C GLU A 833 10.40 -4.60 -24.76
N VAL A 834 9.71 -5.74 -24.75
CA VAL A 834 8.54 -5.99 -25.62
C VAL A 834 7.40 -5.03 -25.23
N GLN A 835 7.11 -4.87 -23.93
CA GLN A 835 6.10 -3.91 -23.45
C GLN A 835 6.42 -2.46 -23.88
N ARG A 836 7.70 -2.06 -23.83
CA ARG A 836 8.15 -0.75 -24.33
C ARG A 836 7.97 -0.59 -25.83
N PHE A 837 8.29 -1.63 -26.60
CA PHE A 837 8.12 -1.63 -28.04
C PHE A 837 6.64 -1.53 -28.43
N GLU A 838 5.77 -2.29 -27.79
CA GLU A 838 4.33 -2.19 -28.03
C GLU A 838 3.76 -0.84 -27.63
N MET A 839 4.25 -0.24 -26.54
CA MET A 839 3.87 1.13 -26.17
C MET A 839 4.25 2.14 -27.27
N LEU A 840 5.43 2.00 -27.89
CA LEU A 840 5.85 2.82 -29.02
C LEU A 840 4.89 2.65 -30.20
N ILE A 841 4.53 1.41 -30.55
CA ILE A 841 3.54 1.11 -31.60
C ILE A 841 2.19 1.78 -31.32
N LEU A 842 1.63 1.58 -30.11
CA LEU A 842 0.33 2.15 -29.74
C LEU A 842 0.35 3.69 -29.75
N ASN A 843 1.47 4.32 -29.37
CA ASN A 843 1.63 5.77 -29.46
C ASN A 843 1.66 6.23 -30.92
N THR A 844 2.34 5.50 -31.80
CA THR A 844 2.33 5.78 -33.24
C THR A 844 0.91 5.67 -33.81
N GLN A 845 0.19 4.59 -33.51
CA GLN A 845 -1.20 4.38 -33.94
C GLN A 845 -2.14 5.49 -33.44
N GLU A 846 -2.05 5.87 -32.17
CA GLU A 846 -2.85 6.97 -31.61
C GLU A 846 -2.55 8.32 -32.28
N ASN A 847 -1.27 8.61 -32.52
CA ASN A 847 -0.88 9.85 -33.19
C ASN A 847 -1.36 9.89 -34.65
N ILE A 848 -1.38 8.75 -35.36
CA ILE A 848 -1.99 8.66 -36.69
C ILE A 848 -3.48 8.99 -36.63
N LEU A 849 -4.22 8.36 -35.70
CA LEU A 849 -5.67 8.58 -35.55
C LEU A 849 -6.02 10.02 -35.18
N ASN A 850 -5.14 10.71 -34.43
CA ASN A 850 -5.35 12.09 -33.99
C ASN A 850 -4.68 13.12 -34.89
N GLU A 851 -4.14 12.72 -36.05
CA GLU A 851 -3.43 13.60 -37.00
C GLU A 851 -2.28 14.42 -36.35
N LYS A 852 -1.57 13.81 -35.40
CA LYS A 852 -0.44 14.42 -34.67
C LYS A 852 0.91 14.08 -35.32
N ASN A 853 1.92 14.93 -35.10
CA ASN A 853 3.29 14.66 -35.53
C ASN A 853 3.80 13.34 -34.92
N ASN A 854 4.33 12.46 -35.79
CA ASN A 854 4.84 11.14 -35.45
C ASN A 854 6.33 10.93 -35.78
N ASP A 855 7.03 11.96 -36.24
CA ASP A 855 8.40 11.88 -36.77
C ASP A 855 9.36 11.22 -35.80
N LYS A 856 9.23 11.56 -34.51
CA LYS A 856 10.03 10.97 -33.44
C LYS A 856 9.79 9.47 -33.29
N ASN A 857 8.52 9.03 -33.25
CA ASN A 857 8.18 7.62 -33.07
C ASN A 857 8.60 6.80 -34.31
N ILE A 858 8.44 7.37 -35.51
CA ILE A 858 8.87 6.76 -36.77
C ILE A 858 10.39 6.60 -36.79
N LYS A 859 11.14 7.62 -36.37
CA LYS A 859 12.61 7.56 -36.24
C LYS A 859 13.04 6.43 -35.29
N ASP A 860 12.40 6.32 -34.12
CA ASP A 860 12.68 5.26 -33.15
C ASP A 860 12.36 3.85 -33.71
N LEU A 861 11.29 3.71 -34.49
CA LEU A 861 10.93 2.44 -35.15
C LEU A 861 11.95 2.05 -36.24
N LYS A 862 12.35 3.01 -37.10
CA LYS A 862 13.38 2.81 -38.12
C LYS A 862 14.73 2.45 -37.49
N GLU A 863 15.09 3.08 -36.38
CA GLU A 863 16.30 2.78 -35.62
C GLU A 863 16.28 1.35 -35.08
N LYS A 864 15.18 0.93 -34.42
CA LYS A 864 15.03 -0.44 -33.91
C LYS A 864 15.07 -1.49 -35.03
N ALA A 865 14.44 -1.23 -36.17
CA ALA A 865 14.53 -2.10 -37.34
C ALA A 865 15.97 -2.19 -37.87
N SER A 866 16.68 -1.05 -37.93
CA SER A 866 18.09 -1.00 -38.35
C SER A 866 18.99 -1.83 -37.44
N ILE A 867 18.78 -1.76 -36.12
CA ILE A 867 19.51 -2.58 -35.15
C ILE A 867 19.24 -4.06 -35.39
N LEU A 868 17.98 -4.45 -35.56
CA LEU A 868 17.62 -5.84 -35.85
C LEU A 868 18.31 -6.34 -37.12
N ARG A 869 18.36 -5.55 -38.20
CA ARG A 869 19.04 -5.94 -39.44
C ARG A 869 20.50 -6.37 -39.24
N THR A 870 21.18 -5.82 -38.23
CA THR A 870 22.58 -6.15 -37.93
C THR A 870 22.78 -7.45 -37.14
N ARG A 871 21.70 -8.09 -36.69
CA ARG A 871 21.75 -9.32 -35.88
C ARG A 871 21.69 -10.54 -36.78
N ASP A 872 22.72 -11.38 -36.73
CA ASP A 872 22.73 -12.67 -37.43
C ASP A 872 22.12 -13.77 -36.55
N ILE A 873 20.79 -13.76 -36.46
CA ILE A 873 20.00 -14.71 -35.67
C ILE A 873 18.90 -15.27 -36.57
N LYS A 874 18.62 -16.57 -36.47
CA LYS A 874 17.63 -17.27 -37.31
C LYS A 874 16.30 -16.51 -37.41
N ASP A 875 15.70 -16.15 -36.27
CA ASP A 875 14.40 -15.47 -36.20
C ASP A 875 14.40 -14.06 -36.82
N VAL A 876 15.55 -13.39 -36.84
CA VAL A 876 15.74 -12.09 -37.48
C VAL A 876 15.91 -12.26 -38.99
N ASN A 877 16.70 -13.25 -39.41
CA ASN A 877 16.93 -13.56 -40.81
C ASN A 877 15.63 -13.98 -41.53
N GLU A 878 14.73 -14.70 -40.84
CA GLU A 878 13.40 -15.05 -41.35
C GLU A 878 12.52 -13.82 -41.64
N LYS A 879 12.77 -12.68 -40.96
CA LYS A 879 11.99 -11.44 -41.11
C LYS A 879 12.76 -10.30 -41.77
N LYS A 880 13.93 -10.60 -42.34
CA LYS A 880 14.90 -9.62 -42.85
C LYS A 880 14.33 -8.74 -43.97
N ASP A 881 13.52 -9.32 -44.85
CA ASP A 881 12.87 -8.58 -45.94
C ASP A 881 11.90 -7.53 -45.42
N PHE A 882 11.08 -7.89 -44.41
CA PHE A 882 10.15 -6.95 -43.78
C PHE A 882 10.88 -5.85 -43.00
N ILE A 883 11.95 -6.20 -42.27
CA ILE A 883 12.83 -5.24 -41.58
C ILE A 883 13.42 -4.24 -42.58
N ASN A 884 13.87 -4.70 -43.75
CA ASN A 884 14.41 -3.83 -44.80
C ASN A 884 13.35 -2.87 -45.36
N THR A 885 12.10 -3.29 -45.45
CA THR A 885 11.00 -2.41 -45.90
C THR A 885 10.80 -1.25 -44.94
N ILE A 886 10.82 -1.49 -43.62
CA ILE A 886 10.66 -0.45 -42.59
C ILE A 886 11.80 0.58 -42.65
N ILE A 887 13.03 0.13 -42.91
CA ILE A 887 14.21 1.00 -42.97
C ILE A 887 14.16 1.93 -44.19
N LYS A 888 13.60 1.44 -45.31
CA LYS A 888 13.45 2.22 -46.55
C LYS A 888 12.29 3.21 -46.43
N ASP A 889 12.36 4.32 -47.17
CA ASP A 889 11.28 5.33 -47.23
C ASP A 889 10.02 4.85 -47.98
N THR A 890 9.99 3.59 -48.39
CA THR A 890 8.85 2.95 -49.06
C THR A 890 7.77 2.45 -48.11
N PHE A 891 8.01 2.45 -46.79
CA PHE A 891 7.03 1.99 -45.80
C PHE A 891 6.04 3.10 -45.42
N GLU A 892 4.74 2.82 -45.50
CA GLU A 892 3.69 3.79 -45.19
C GLU A 892 3.45 3.89 -43.66
N PHE A 893 4.22 4.75 -43.00
CA PHE A 893 4.05 5.02 -41.55
C PHE A 893 2.79 5.79 -41.19
N THR A 894 2.01 6.25 -42.17
CA THR A 894 0.72 6.92 -41.98
C THR A 894 -0.45 5.95 -41.92
N ASN A 895 -0.24 4.67 -42.25
CA ASN A 895 -1.30 3.66 -42.27
C ASN A 895 -1.28 2.81 -41.00
N ILE A 896 -2.39 2.82 -40.25
CA ILE A 896 -2.50 2.11 -38.97
C ILE A 896 -2.34 0.58 -39.10
N ASN A 897 -2.78 0.00 -40.23
CA ASN A 897 -2.66 -1.43 -40.49
C ASN A 897 -1.22 -1.83 -40.81
N GLU A 898 -0.46 -0.95 -41.48
CA GLU A 898 0.98 -1.17 -41.70
C GLU A 898 1.74 -1.11 -40.37
N ILE A 899 1.40 -0.17 -39.49
CA ILE A 899 1.97 -0.12 -38.13
C ILE A 899 1.65 -1.39 -37.31
N GLU A 900 0.44 -1.96 -37.44
CA GLU A 900 0.11 -3.24 -36.78
C GLU A 900 0.95 -4.41 -37.34
N LYS A 901 1.26 -4.43 -38.64
CA LYS A 901 2.18 -5.43 -39.20
C LYS A 901 3.56 -5.36 -38.56
N ILE A 902 4.03 -4.17 -38.17
CA ILE A 902 5.29 -4.02 -37.41
C ILE A 902 5.18 -4.76 -36.08
N LYS A 903 4.08 -4.60 -35.34
CA LYS A 903 3.88 -5.30 -34.07
C LYS A 903 3.90 -6.82 -34.24
N THR A 904 3.13 -7.36 -35.17
CA THR A 904 3.01 -8.82 -35.38
C THR A 904 4.34 -9.45 -35.81
N ASN A 905 5.11 -8.77 -36.65
CA ASN A 905 6.38 -9.29 -37.15
C ASN A 905 7.54 -9.03 -36.19
N ILE A 906 7.61 -7.88 -35.52
CA ILE A 906 8.85 -7.43 -34.85
C ILE A 906 8.79 -7.49 -33.32
N SER A 907 7.61 -7.47 -32.68
CA SER A 907 7.53 -7.35 -31.21
C SER A 907 8.24 -8.48 -30.46
N SER A 908 8.19 -9.72 -30.96
CA SER A 908 8.93 -10.86 -30.38
C SER A 908 10.45 -10.72 -30.48
N LEU A 909 10.94 -9.88 -31.40
CA LEU A 909 12.35 -9.54 -31.56
C LEU A 909 12.74 -8.28 -30.80
N ALA A 910 11.84 -7.63 -30.05
CA ALA A 910 12.12 -6.35 -29.38
C ALA A 910 13.34 -6.42 -28.44
N ASN A 911 13.54 -7.55 -27.75
CA ASN A 911 14.72 -7.81 -26.92
C ASN A 911 16.04 -7.78 -27.73
N LEU A 912 16.00 -8.13 -29.02
CA LEU A 912 17.15 -8.12 -29.94
C LEU A 912 17.34 -6.76 -30.63
N ALA A 913 16.28 -5.96 -30.69
CA ALA A 913 16.26 -4.58 -31.17
C ALA A 913 16.88 -3.59 -30.17
N LEU A 914 17.38 -4.08 -29.04
CA LEU A 914 18.23 -3.32 -28.16
C LEU A 914 19.52 -2.98 -28.90
N LYS A 915 19.91 -1.71 -28.82
CA LYS A 915 21.26 -1.29 -29.23
C LYS A 915 22.25 -2.30 -28.66
N LYS A 916 23.25 -2.72 -29.46
CA LYS A 916 24.46 -3.30 -28.86
C LYS A 916 24.83 -2.37 -27.70
N LYS A 917 25.18 -2.94 -26.53
CA LYS A 917 25.65 -2.13 -25.39
C LYS A 917 26.53 -1.04 -25.96
N GLU A 918 26.09 0.21 -25.80
CA GLU A 918 26.81 1.37 -26.32
C GLU A 918 28.27 1.16 -25.91
N LYS A 919 29.19 1.18 -26.89
CA LYS A 919 30.61 0.92 -26.61
C LYS A 919 30.99 1.83 -25.46
N ILE A 920 31.49 1.25 -24.37
CA ILE A 920 31.98 2.06 -23.27
C ILE A 920 33.24 2.74 -23.80
N VAL A 921 33.21 4.06 -23.87
CA VAL A 921 34.34 4.86 -24.36
C VAL A 921 34.95 5.56 -23.16
N LYS A 922 36.20 5.20 -22.86
CA LYS A 922 37.00 5.90 -21.86
C LYS A 922 37.76 7.02 -22.56
N THR A 923 37.68 8.24 -22.06
CA THR A 923 38.34 9.42 -22.65
C THR A 923 39.31 10.05 -21.64
N ILE A 924 40.26 10.85 -22.10
CA ILE A 924 41.18 11.63 -21.22
C ILE A 924 41.09 13.14 -21.47
N PHE A 925 39.97 13.62 -22.03
CA PHE A 925 39.71 15.04 -22.29
C PHE A 925 39.79 15.87 -21.01
N VAL A 926 40.43 17.02 -21.10
CA VAL A 926 40.62 17.96 -19.99
C VAL A 926 39.28 18.64 -19.67
N ASP A 927 38.73 18.32 -18.52
CA ASP A 927 37.57 18.99 -17.96
C ASP A 927 37.98 20.31 -17.31
N LYS A 928 37.04 21.21 -17.03
CA LYS A 928 37.32 22.44 -16.29
C LYS A 928 36.22 22.67 -15.28
N VAL A 929 36.61 23.09 -14.08
CA VAL A 929 35.66 23.65 -13.12
C VAL A 929 35.32 25.05 -13.62
N ILE A 930 34.11 25.23 -14.13
CA ILE A 930 33.66 26.53 -14.67
C ILE A 930 33.18 27.43 -13.57
N ASN A 931 32.43 26.85 -12.63
CA ASN A 931 31.84 27.59 -11.54
C ASN A 931 31.75 26.69 -10.31
N VAL A 932 31.94 27.30 -9.14
CA VAL A 932 31.64 26.70 -7.85
C VAL A 932 30.69 27.65 -7.16
N ARG A 933 29.45 27.20 -6.95
CA ARG A 933 28.41 27.95 -6.28
C ARG A 933 28.18 27.34 -4.91
N GLU A 934 28.44 28.12 -3.87
CA GLU A 934 27.98 27.77 -2.53
C GLU A 934 26.45 27.94 -2.46
N ILE A 935 25.80 26.91 -1.92
CA ILE A 935 24.36 26.84 -1.80
C ILE A 935 23.98 27.28 -0.38
N ASP A 936 23.11 28.31 -0.29
CA ASP A 936 22.54 28.71 0.99
C ASP A 936 21.56 27.64 1.47
N SER A 937 22.07 26.73 2.30
CA SER A 937 21.30 25.62 2.85
C SER A 937 20.04 26.09 3.58
N SER A 938 20.06 27.26 4.21
CA SER A 938 18.90 27.80 4.94
C SER A 938 17.71 28.09 4.02
N SER A 939 17.96 28.56 2.79
CA SER A 939 16.92 28.86 1.80
C SER A 939 16.27 27.58 1.24
N HIS A 940 17.06 26.56 0.91
CA HIS A 940 16.54 25.29 0.37
C HIS A 940 15.83 24.45 1.43
N ILE A 941 16.34 24.47 2.67
CA ILE A 941 15.70 23.81 3.80
C ILE A 941 14.34 24.48 4.08
N LYS A 942 14.27 25.83 4.02
CA LYS A 942 12.99 26.57 4.03
C LYS A 942 12.10 26.19 2.85
N ASN A 943 12.59 26.18 1.61
CA ASN A 943 11.79 25.83 0.42
C ASN A 943 11.25 24.40 0.41
N ALA A 944 11.97 23.43 1.00
CA ALA A 944 11.46 22.07 1.23
C ALA A 944 10.43 21.97 2.36
N SER A 945 10.20 23.06 3.08
CA SER A 945 9.17 23.23 4.09
C SER A 945 8.09 24.27 3.71
N ILE A 946 8.13 24.83 2.49
CA ILE A 946 7.22 25.88 2.00
C ILE A 946 6.09 25.20 1.22
N GLN A 947 4.83 25.59 1.31
CA GLN A 947 4.09 26.54 2.14
C GLN A 947 2.70 25.92 2.06
N THR A 948 2.16 25.38 3.16
CA THR A 948 0.74 25.03 3.17
C THR A 948 -0.04 26.24 2.67
N GLU A 949 -1.22 26.05 2.08
CA GLU A 949 -2.16 27.18 1.85
C GLU A 949 -2.33 27.99 3.17
N ALA A 950 -2.17 27.32 4.31
CA ALA A 950 -2.03 27.90 5.63
C ALA A 950 -0.88 28.89 5.77
N GLN A 951 0.30 28.70 5.18
CA GLN A 951 1.46 29.60 5.28
C GLN A 951 1.33 30.84 4.38
N LYS A 952 0.66 30.76 3.22
CA LYS A 952 0.24 31.94 2.42
C LYS A 952 -0.92 32.70 3.06
N VAL A 953 -1.90 31.98 3.59
CA VAL A 953 -2.93 32.58 4.46
C VAL A 953 -2.24 33.18 5.68
N ILE A 954 -1.28 32.52 6.32
CA ILE A 954 -0.47 33.03 7.43
C ILE A 954 0.41 34.19 6.96
N GLU A 955 0.90 34.30 5.73
CA GLU A 955 1.63 35.49 5.25
C GLU A 955 0.69 36.67 4.99
N GLU A 956 -0.51 36.44 4.45
CA GLU A 956 -1.60 37.44 4.39
C GLU A 956 -2.16 37.78 5.79
N TYR A 957 -2.14 36.84 6.72
CA TYR A 957 -2.55 36.98 8.12
C TYR A 957 -1.42 37.60 8.97
N LEU A 958 -0.15 37.36 8.64
CA LEU A 958 1.10 37.95 9.17
C LEU A 958 1.20 39.40 8.73
N LYS A 959 0.77 39.69 7.49
CA LYS A 959 0.52 41.05 6.99
C LYS A 959 -0.64 41.74 7.73
N LYS A 960 -1.66 41.01 8.21
CA LYS A 960 -2.70 41.56 9.13
C LYS A 960 -2.23 41.66 10.59
N LEU A 961 -1.20 40.91 10.98
CA LEU A 961 -0.53 40.82 12.28
C LEU A 961 0.56 41.89 12.48
N HIS A 962 0.36 43.11 11.96
CA HIS A 962 1.31 44.22 12.12
C HIS A 962 1.74 44.47 13.59
N LYS A 963 0.98 43.99 14.59
CA LYS A 963 1.29 44.07 16.03
C LYS A 963 2.28 43.04 16.61
N LEU A 964 2.56 41.90 15.95
CA LEU A 964 3.59 40.96 16.44
C LEU A 964 5.02 41.46 16.13
N LYS A 965 5.20 42.24 15.06
CA LYS A 965 6.43 42.99 14.79
C LYS A 965 6.65 44.10 15.82
N ASP A 966 5.58 44.73 16.30
CA ASP A 966 5.65 45.70 17.40
C ASP A 966 6.09 45.01 18.71
N LEU A 967 5.65 43.77 18.94
CA LEU A 967 6.14 42.90 20.02
C LEU A 967 7.60 42.48 19.83
N GLU A 968 8.09 42.21 18.62
CA GLU A 968 9.52 41.98 18.36
C GLU A 968 10.38 43.23 18.66
N GLN A 969 9.83 44.43 18.43
CA GLN A 969 10.49 45.73 18.67
C GLN A 969 10.32 46.29 20.09
N SER A 970 9.37 45.78 20.88
CA SER A 970 9.12 46.21 22.27
C SER A 970 10.07 45.52 23.27
N PRO A 971 10.65 46.25 24.25
CA PRO A 971 11.62 45.68 25.20
C PRO A 971 11.01 44.75 26.27
N LEU A 972 9.69 44.75 26.49
CA LEU A 972 9.01 43.93 27.53
C LEU A 972 7.67 43.38 27.00
N ILE A 973 7.33 42.14 27.38
CA ILE A 973 6.02 41.53 27.13
C ILE A 973 5.07 41.98 28.25
N THR A 974 3.98 42.66 27.89
CA THR A 974 2.98 43.20 28.84
C THR A 974 1.78 42.28 29.02
N GLN A 975 0.99 42.47 30.08
CA GLN A 975 -0.27 41.72 30.26
C GLN A 975 -1.25 41.94 29.10
N GLY A 976 -1.27 43.15 28.51
CA GLY A 976 -2.05 43.44 27.31
C GLY A 976 -1.62 42.64 26.08
N ASP A 977 -0.33 42.29 25.97
CA ASP A 977 0.19 41.42 24.92
C ASP A 977 -0.25 39.96 25.13
N ILE A 978 -0.28 39.50 26.39
CA ILE A 978 -0.77 38.18 26.77
C ILE A 978 -2.27 38.05 26.45
N ASP A 979 -3.07 39.06 26.78
CA ASP A 979 -4.50 39.06 26.51
C ASP A 979 -4.81 39.16 25.00
N HIS A 980 -4.00 39.90 24.25
CA HIS A 980 -4.06 39.89 22.78
C HIS A 980 -3.68 38.53 22.19
N LEU A 981 -2.65 37.86 22.71
CA LEU A 981 -2.26 36.51 22.30
C LEU A 981 -3.36 35.48 22.61
N LYS A 982 -4.04 35.58 23.76
CA LYS A 982 -5.21 34.77 24.08
C LYS A 982 -6.32 34.99 23.05
N ALA A 983 -6.71 36.23 22.80
CA ALA A 983 -7.74 36.56 21.82
C ALA A 983 -7.38 36.06 20.40
N PHE A 984 -6.09 36.07 20.06
CA PHE A 984 -5.57 35.63 18.77
C PHE A 984 -5.53 34.09 18.61
N ILE A 985 -5.12 33.35 19.65
CA ILE A 985 -5.01 31.87 19.65
C ILE A 985 -6.39 31.20 19.69
N PHE A 986 -7.38 31.83 20.32
CA PHE A 986 -8.69 31.26 20.59
C PHE A 986 -9.84 31.83 19.73
N ASN A 987 -9.51 32.37 18.55
CA ASN A 987 -10.43 33.06 17.63
C ASN A 987 -11.90 32.56 17.67
N LEU A 988 -12.78 33.51 17.96
CA LEU A 988 -14.22 33.41 18.24
C LEU A 988 -15.02 32.50 17.29
N GLN A 989 -15.39 31.32 17.78
CA GLN A 989 -16.73 30.75 17.54
C GLN A 989 -17.59 31.07 18.76
N GLU A 990 -18.87 31.39 18.58
CA GLU A 990 -19.82 31.84 19.63
C GLU A 990 -19.96 30.91 20.86
N ASN A 991 -19.32 29.74 20.86
CA ASN A 991 -19.32 28.79 21.98
C ASN A 991 -18.06 28.82 22.86
N ILE A 992 -17.09 29.74 22.63
CA ILE A 992 -15.82 29.77 23.37
C ILE A 992 -15.89 30.66 24.63
N ASP A 993 -16.86 31.58 24.75
CA ASP A 993 -16.97 32.46 25.92
C ASP A 993 -17.12 31.71 27.26
N ASN A 994 -17.68 30.49 27.24
CA ASN A 994 -17.77 29.63 28.43
C ASN A 994 -16.50 28.82 28.73
N LYS A 995 -15.54 28.71 27.80
CA LYS A 995 -14.24 28.03 28.03
C LYS A 995 -13.08 28.99 28.30
N ILE A 996 -13.17 30.24 27.84
CA ILE A 996 -12.12 31.26 28.04
C ILE A 996 -11.96 31.64 29.51
N ASN A 997 -13.05 31.64 30.28
CA ASN A 997 -13.02 31.99 31.71
C ASN A 997 -12.44 30.88 32.63
N GLU A 998 -12.18 29.68 32.11
CA GLU A 998 -11.61 28.57 32.91
C GLU A 998 -10.09 28.37 32.76
N ASN A 999 -9.43 28.97 31.75
CA ASN A 999 -8.01 28.74 31.49
C ASN A 999 -7.07 29.70 32.24
N TYR A 1000 -7.07 29.63 33.58
CA TYR A 1000 -6.02 30.20 34.44
C TYR A 1000 -4.59 29.71 34.08
N ASP A 1001 -4.51 28.63 33.34
CA ASP A 1001 -3.27 27.90 33.08
C ASP A 1001 -2.43 28.48 31.92
N PHE A 1002 -3.01 29.28 31.00
CA PHE A 1002 -2.24 29.92 29.92
C PHE A 1002 -1.37 31.08 30.43
N ASP A 1003 -1.87 31.85 31.40
CA ASP A 1003 -1.07 32.89 32.05
C ASP A 1003 0.07 32.27 32.86
N ASN A 1004 -0.19 31.15 33.52
CA ASN A 1004 0.84 30.38 34.22
C ASN A 1004 1.84 29.74 33.26
N LEU A 1005 1.40 29.28 32.08
CA LEU A 1005 2.30 28.81 31.02
C LEU A 1005 3.25 29.93 30.60
N ILE A 1006 2.73 31.10 30.24
CA ILE A 1006 3.56 32.22 29.76
C ILE A 1006 4.47 32.70 30.88
N LYS A 1007 3.98 32.83 32.12
CA LYS A 1007 4.82 33.12 33.30
C LYS A 1007 5.86 32.04 33.56
N GLY A 1008 5.54 30.77 33.37
CA GLY A 1008 6.45 29.63 33.54
C GLY A 1008 7.55 29.58 32.47
N ILE A 1009 7.19 29.81 31.21
CA ILE A 1009 8.15 29.97 30.09
C ILE A 1009 9.02 31.21 30.35
N ILE A 1010 8.45 32.32 30.81
CA ILE A 1010 9.21 33.53 31.17
C ILE A 1010 10.09 33.29 32.42
N ASN A 1011 9.70 32.45 33.37
CA ASN A 1011 10.50 32.25 34.58
C ASN A 1011 11.49 31.08 34.47
N SER A 1012 11.55 30.42 33.31
CA SER A 1012 12.39 29.24 33.12
C SER A 1012 13.84 29.59 32.79
N SER A 1013 14.78 28.88 33.41
CA SER A 1013 16.22 29.15 33.32
C SER A 1013 16.90 28.53 32.09
N SER A 1014 16.25 27.58 31.41
CA SER A 1014 16.76 26.94 30.21
C SER A 1014 15.66 26.72 29.17
N LYS A 1015 16.04 26.73 27.89
CA LYS A 1015 15.14 26.47 26.76
C LYS A 1015 14.50 25.08 26.86
N GLU A 1016 15.23 24.12 27.43
CA GLU A 1016 14.75 22.76 27.69
C GLU A 1016 13.61 22.75 28.71
N LEU A 1017 13.76 23.47 29.83
CA LEU A 1017 12.71 23.54 30.87
C LEU A 1017 11.45 24.24 30.35
N ALA A 1018 11.61 25.28 29.53
CA ALA A 1018 10.49 25.93 28.85
C ALA A 1018 9.79 25.05 27.83
N ASN A 1019 10.55 24.25 27.08
CA ASN A 1019 9.96 23.25 26.20
C ASN A 1019 9.13 22.28 27.03
N THR A 1020 9.65 21.80 28.15
CA THR A 1020 8.90 20.91 29.06
C THR A 1020 7.63 21.57 29.61
N ILE A 1021 7.67 22.84 30.03
CA ILE A 1021 6.49 23.58 30.50
C ILE A 1021 5.46 23.76 29.37
N LEU A 1022 5.92 24.14 28.19
CA LEU A 1022 5.06 24.30 27.01
C LEU A 1022 4.43 22.98 26.58
N ASP A 1023 5.20 21.90 26.57
CA ASP A 1023 4.75 20.57 26.17
C ASP A 1023 3.79 19.98 27.21
N ASN A 1024 4.03 20.19 28.50
CA ASN A 1024 3.08 19.81 29.54
C ASN A 1024 1.73 20.50 29.32
N PHE A 1025 1.74 21.80 29.05
CA PHE A 1025 0.53 22.55 28.77
C PHE A 1025 -0.18 22.11 27.47
N ILE A 1026 0.57 21.86 26.40
CA ILE A 1026 0.03 21.34 25.12
C ILE A 1026 -0.52 19.92 25.31
N SER A 1027 0.15 19.10 26.10
CA SER A 1027 -0.24 17.71 26.37
C SER A 1027 -1.53 17.62 27.18
N GLN A 1028 -1.80 18.59 28.07
CA GLN A 1028 -3.02 18.62 28.88
C GLN A 1028 -4.25 19.11 28.10
N ASN A 1029 -4.04 19.82 26.99
CA ASN A 1029 -5.11 20.46 26.23
C ASN A 1029 -5.21 19.93 24.78
N LYS A 1030 -6.30 20.26 24.06
CA LYS A 1030 -6.47 19.93 22.63
C LYS A 1030 -6.22 21.17 21.79
N TYR A 1031 -4.98 21.37 21.36
CA TYR A 1031 -4.59 22.48 20.49
C TYR A 1031 -4.37 22.02 19.04
N SER A 1032 -4.73 22.85 18.07
CA SER A 1032 -4.43 22.63 16.66
C SER A 1032 -2.95 22.89 16.34
N THR A 1033 -2.46 22.35 15.22
CA THR A 1033 -1.09 22.58 14.71
C THR A 1033 -0.76 24.07 14.64
N LYS A 1034 -1.74 24.90 14.25
CA LYS A 1034 -1.63 26.37 14.18
C LYS A 1034 -1.45 27.01 15.55
N GLN A 1035 -2.17 26.52 16.57
CA GLN A 1035 -2.05 27.03 17.95
C GLN A 1035 -0.69 26.65 18.56
N ILE A 1036 -0.22 25.42 18.30
CA ILE A 1036 1.10 24.94 18.76
C ILE A 1036 2.24 25.73 18.09
N GLU A 1037 2.13 26.05 16.80
CA GLU A 1037 3.13 26.86 16.08
C GLU A 1037 3.23 28.28 16.65
N VAL A 1038 2.08 28.92 16.92
CA VAL A 1038 2.03 30.25 17.55
C VAL A 1038 2.64 30.23 18.95
N MET A 1039 2.29 29.24 19.78
CA MET A 1039 2.87 29.11 21.13
C MET A 1039 4.39 28.89 21.09
N ASN A 1040 4.89 28.11 20.11
CA ASN A 1040 6.33 27.93 19.91
C ASN A 1040 7.03 29.20 19.42
N LYS A 1041 6.40 29.99 18.55
CA LYS A 1041 6.90 31.31 18.14
C LYS A 1041 6.96 32.27 19.33
N VAL A 1042 5.91 32.32 20.15
CA VAL A 1042 5.89 33.14 21.38
C VAL A 1042 7.01 32.72 22.33
N LYS A 1043 7.17 31.41 22.61
CA LYS A 1043 8.29 30.88 23.39
C LYS A 1043 9.65 31.31 22.83
N ASN A 1044 9.86 31.19 21.53
CA ASN A 1044 11.13 31.55 20.90
C ASN A 1044 11.41 33.07 20.99
N ILE A 1045 10.38 33.92 20.89
CA ILE A 1045 10.49 35.36 21.10
C ILE A 1045 10.84 35.67 22.57
N VAL A 1046 10.19 35.01 23.53
CA VAL A 1046 10.46 35.15 24.97
C VAL A 1046 11.92 34.76 25.28
N PHE A 1047 12.35 33.58 24.80
CA PHE A 1047 13.70 33.06 25.04
C PHE A 1047 14.80 33.85 24.34
N GLY A 1048 14.54 34.28 23.10
CA GLY A 1048 15.45 35.14 22.35
C GLY A 1048 15.74 36.44 23.09
N LYS A 1049 14.74 36.97 23.82
CA LYS A 1049 14.87 38.21 24.61
C LYS A 1049 15.46 38.02 26.00
N GLN A 1050 15.20 36.90 26.68
CA GLN A 1050 15.80 36.62 28.00
C GLN A 1050 17.31 36.45 27.95
N TYR A 1051 17.84 35.86 26.88
CA TYR A 1051 19.28 35.79 26.68
C TYR A 1051 19.92 37.14 26.33
N LEU A 1052 19.12 38.14 25.89
CA LEU A 1052 19.59 39.51 25.66
C LEU A 1052 19.55 40.39 26.93
N ASN A 1053 18.84 39.99 28.00
CA ASN A 1053 18.54 40.90 29.12
C ASN A 1053 18.82 40.38 30.54
N ILE A 1054 19.58 39.30 30.72
CA ILE A 1054 20.03 38.83 32.06
C ILE A 1054 21.29 39.58 32.57
N LYS A 1055 21.81 40.58 31.83
CA LYS A 1055 22.93 41.38 32.34
C LYS A 1055 22.54 42.60 33.17
N ASN A 1056 21.31 43.10 33.13
CA ASN A 1056 20.95 44.38 33.77
C ASN A 1056 19.48 44.51 34.22
N SER A 1057 18.94 43.63 35.06
CA SER A 1057 17.65 43.96 35.69
C SER A 1057 17.48 43.44 37.13
N VAL A 1058 17.48 44.46 38.01
CA VAL A 1058 16.96 44.56 39.39
C VAL A 1058 17.90 44.09 40.52
N GLN A 1059 18.42 45.08 41.25
CA GLN A 1059 19.34 44.94 42.39
C GLN A 1059 18.73 45.31 43.77
N ASN A 1060 17.46 45.73 43.88
CA ASN A 1060 16.85 45.92 45.21
C ASN A 1060 15.29 45.98 45.19
N ILE A 1061 14.65 45.48 46.24
CA ILE A 1061 13.18 45.43 46.40
C ILE A 1061 12.60 46.74 46.93
N ASN A 1062 13.42 47.62 47.51
CA ASN A 1062 12.97 48.91 48.05
C ASN A 1062 12.47 49.92 46.98
N ASP A 1063 12.74 49.68 45.70
CA ASP A 1063 12.20 50.50 44.60
C ASP A 1063 10.72 50.22 44.29
N LEU A 1064 10.12 49.16 44.87
CA LEU A 1064 8.72 48.78 44.63
C LEU A 1064 7.71 49.51 45.52
N LEU A 1065 8.13 50.10 46.64
CA LEU A 1065 7.21 50.61 47.68
C LEU A 1065 7.28 52.14 47.92
N GLY A 1066 8.12 52.87 47.18
CA GLY A 1066 8.28 54.33 47.32
C GLY A 1066 7.73 55.16 46.16
N ASN A 1067 6.89 54.59 45.29
CA ASN A 1067 6.46 55.23 44.05
C ASN A 1067 4.92 55.29 43.98
N ASP A 1068 4.36 56.48 44.22
CA ASP A 1068 2.91 56.75 44.38
C ASP A 1068 2.03 56.42 43.14
N ASN A 1069 2.61 55.88 42.07
CA ASN A 1069 1.89 55.46 40.87
C ASN A 1069 2.03 53.95 40.56
N HIS A 1070 2.57 53.14 41.47
CA HIS A 1070 2.62 51.69 41.27
C HIS A 1070 1.36 51.01 41.86
N PRO A 1071 0.68 50.11 41.12
CA PRO A 1071 -0.59 49.51 41.54
C PRO A 1071 -0.50 48.67 42.82
N ILE A 1072 0.70 48.31 43.27
CA ILE A 1072 0.93 47.58 44.54
C ILE A 1072 0.89 48.52 45.75
N SER A 1073 1.22 49.82 45.60
CA SER A 1073 1.17 50.79 46.71
C SER A 1073 -0.26 50.99 47.21
N ASN A 1074 -1.21 51.15 46.29
CA ASN A 1074 -2.63 51.28 46.63
C ASN A 1074 -3.23 50.05 47.32
N ILE A 1075 -2.68 48.87 47.03
CA ILE A 1075 -3.11 47.61 47.65
C ILE A 1075 -2.49 47.51 49.04
N TYR A 1076 -1.20 47.85 49.19
CA TYR A 1076 -0.51 47.88 50.47
C TYR A 1076 -1.17 48.88 51.45
N ASP A 1077 -1.44 50.11 51.01
CA ASP A 1077 -2.08 51.16 51.83
C ASP A 1077 -3.53 50.85 52.20
N SER A 1078 -4.16 49.90 51.49
CA SER A 1078 -5.52 49.43 51.78
C SER A 1078 -5.60 48.31 52.84
N LEU A 1079 -4.45 47.74 53.22
CA LEU A 1079 -4.34 46.76 54.29
C LEU A 1079 -4.38 47.45 55.66
N ASN A 1080 -4.88 46.78 56.69
CA ASN A 1080 -4.83 47.33 58.04
C ASN A 1080 -3.42 47.21 58.65
N GLU A 1081 -3.12 47.98 59.71
CA GLU A 1081 -1.75 48.05 60.29
C GLU A 1081 -1.18 46.66 60.65
N ASN A 1082 -2.02 45.72 61.10
CA ASN A 1082 -1.55 44.35 61.41
C ASN A 1082 -1.21 43.55 60.15
N GLU A 1083 -1.98 43.69 59.06
CA GLU A 1083 -1.72 43.04 57.77
C GLU A 1083 -0.49 43.65 57.07
N GLN A 1084 -0.32 44.97 57.18
CA GLN A 1084 0.88 45.66 56.71
C GLN A 1084 2.11 45.21 57.49
N ASP A 1085 2.02 45.09 58.81
CA ASP A 1085 3.09 44.57 59.66
C ASP A 1085 3.39 43.10 59.38
N GLU A 1086 2.39 42.26 59.07
CA GLU A 1086 2.59 40.88 58.62
C GLU A 1086 3.32 40.82 57.28
N VAL A 1087 2.92 41.63 56.30
CA VAL A 1087 3.60 41.72 55.00
C VAL A 1087 5.04 42.22 55.17
N ILE A 1088 5.27 43.25 55.99
CA ILE A 1088 6.62 43.71 56.36
C ILE A 1088 7.39 42.62 57.10
N SER A 1089 6.75 41.83 57.97
CA SER A 1089 7.42 40.77 58.72
C SER A 1089 7.86 39.61 57.81
N VAL A 1090 7.05 39.27 56.80
CA VAL A 1090 7.38 38.28 55.77
C VAL A 1090 8.48 38.80 54.86
N ILE A 1091 8.44 40.09 54.48
CA ILE A 1091 9.51 40.73 53.71
C ILE A 1091 10.81 40.77 54.53
N LYS A 1092 10.77 41.13 55.82
CA LYS A 1092 11.94 41.08 56.72
C LYS A 1092 12.43 39.65 56.98
N LEU A 1093 11.55 38.66 56.93
CA LEU A 1093 11.92 37.24 57.02
C LEU A 1093 12.65 36.80 55.74
N ILE A 1094 12.19 37.25 54.58
CA ILE A 1094 12.81 37.00 53.27
C ILE A 1094 14.15 37.73 53.17
N GLU A 1095 14.24 38.99 53.62
CA GLU A 1095 15.49 39.75 53.70
C GLU A 1095 16.48 39.09 54.68
N LYS A 1096 16.01 38.53 55.80
CA LYS A 1096 16.86 37.73 56.71
C LYS A 1096 17.34 36.41 56.11
N ILE A 1097 16.64 35.86 55.12
CA ILE A 1097 17.03 34.64 54.40
C ILE A 1097 18.03 34.98 53.28
N ASP A 1098 18.01 36.20 52.76
CA ASP A 1098 18.90 36.67 51.69
C ASP A 1098 20.13 37.45 52.20
N ASP A 1099 20.23 37.69 53.51
CA ASP A 1099 21.40 38.33 54.13
C ASP A 1099 22.57 37.32 54.25
N LYS A 1100 23.61 37.55 53.42
CA LYS A 1100 24.77 36.68 53.20
C LYS A 1100 25.65 36.40 54.42
N ASP A 1101 25.32 36.91 55.61
CA ASP A 1101 26.11 36.74 56.84
C ASP A 1101 25.59 35.66 57.81
N TYR A 1102 24.43 35.05 57.56
CA TYR A 1102 23.95 33.91 58.37
C TYR A 1102 24.45 32.54 57.86
N ILE A 1103 24.80 32.45 56.57
CA ILE A 1103 25.34 31.22 55.96
C ILE A 1103 26.88 31.22 55.93
N SER A 1104 27.52 32.39 56.00
CA SER A 1104 28.99 32.51 56.00
C SER A 1104 29.64 32.35 57.39
N ASN A 1105 28.88 32.37 58.49
CA ASN A 1105 29.42 32.23 59.85
C ASN A 1105 29.32 30.81 60.46
N ASN A 1106 28.83 29.80 59.72
CA ASN A 1106 28.62 28.47 60.32
C ASN A 1106 29.26 27.26 59.62
N TYR A 1107 30.03 27.41 58.53
CA TYR A 1107 30.78 26.26 57.99
C TYR A 1107 32.14 26.65 57.38
N GLU A 1108 33.10 26.94 58.26
CA GLU A 1108 34.51 26.62 58.04
C GLU A 1108 34.91 25.53 59.06
N ILE A 1109 35.95 24.74 58.71
CA ILE A 1109 36.76 23.82 59.55
C ILE A 1109 36.59 22.30 59.26
N THR A 1110 37.35 21.89 58.24
CA THR A 1110 38.37 20.81 58.16
C THR A 1110 38.10 19.34 58.54
N LYS A 1111 38.45 18.48 57.58
CA LYS A 1111 39.25 17.22 57.70
C LYS A 1111 39.68 16.80 59.12
N ASP A 1112 39.25 15.61 59.55
CA ASP A 1112 40.13 14.42 59.67
C ASP A 1112 39.35 13.16 60.07
N ASN A 1113 39.91 12.00 59.69
CA ASN A 1113 39.63 10.62 60.12
C ASN A 1113 38.58 9.76 59.37
N ASN A 1114 39.09 8.95 58.44
CA ASN A 1114 39.16 7.48 58.48
C ASN A 1114 38.16 6.67 59.32
N LEU A 1115 37.72 5.54 58.71
CA LEU A 1115 37.47 4.17 59.24
C LEU A 1115 36.04 3.60 59.08
N LEU A 1116 36.00 2.48 58.35
CA LEU A 1116 35.35 1.18 58.65
C LEU A 1116 33.80 1.11 58.69
N VAL A 1117 33.16 0.36 57.81
CA VAL A 1117 32.85 -1.10 57.84
C VAL A 1117 31.62 -1.46 58.69
N ALA A 1118 30.87 -2.45 58.19
CA ALA A 1118 29.81 -3.28 58.81
C ALA A 1118 28.39 -2.70 58.71
N GLU A 1119 27.53 -3.29 57.88
CA GLU A 1119 26.66 -4.45 58.20
C GLU A 1119 25.60 -4.11 59.25
N GLU A 1120 24.31 -4.13 58.88
CA GLU A 1120 23.42 -5.26 59.16
C GLU A 1120 21.98 -4.97 58.68
N LYS A 1121 21.34 -6.06 58.25
CA LYS A 1121 19.90 -6.19 58.02
C LYS A 1121 19.12 -5.95 59.31
N VAL A 1122 17.83 -5.60 59.20
CA VAL A 1122 16.63 -6.20 59.85
C VAL A 1122 15.46 -5.23 59.52
N GLU A 1123 14.52 -5.53 58.64
CA GLU A 1123 13.29 -6.35 58.78
C GLU A 1123 12.12 -5.65 59.54
N TYR A 1124 10.92 -5.79 58.94
CA TYR A 1124 9.55 -5.47 59.40
C TYR A 1124 9.16 -3.97 59.53
N SER A 1125 8.04 -3.50 58.97
CA SER A 1125 6.71 -4.11 58.76
C SER A 1125 6.04 -3.71 57.46
#